data_AF-A0A953YXR0-F1
#
_entry.id   AF-A0A953YXR0-F1
#
_cell.length_a   1.000
_cell.length_b   1.000
_cell.length_c   1.000
_cell.angle_alpha   90.00
_cell.angle_beta   90.00
_cell.angle_gamma   90.00
#
_symmetry.space_group_name_H-M   'P 1'
#
loop_
_entity.id
_entity.type
_entity.pdbx_description
1 polymer ?
#
loop_
_entity_poly.entity_id
_entity_poly.type
_entity_poly.pdbx_seq_one_letter_code
_entity_poly.pdbx_strand_id
1 'polypeptide(L)'
;MNARLALIPFFAALVVACSVMQVEVHRDLDTHRLGGGEASVKKDSAWQHQAVLDRGIEFMLKSQNEDGSFGSHAPQRPNDITLGSYGSLKAFHNASTALCAMALMDIDPSPRAETAARKALEWLIDCPEARRATMAIFYNTWGQLYHIQCFARALQDPRFADLAPMMRKRAAREVVILQGLQSAEGGWGYYDFRERTLHPSGRISTSFTSASVVIALLEARGAGIDVPDSMIELGLDCVERQRVGNGDYLYSHGHIGRPVHLPNRIEGSLTRSQACNYALRVGGRESGHEFLEEGLANLFQHHDYIEIARQRQFPHETWFANAPYYYYYGHFYAADPLDYLPEPQRAAKTLGDLIALTQDEDGSFWDYPLYGYTKAYGTGYGVLIMNACRKHLLGASTLSAETTPWFRSSVEAKETKQEQRRIKALSSPEWRHQEALERAIAYLVEAQHDNGQFGSAMSRRSRDIYLGGSNSLHAFGEATHALAWMGLQCVPASEAVNKALERGLEYMLNAPKTGRVNDHTFYNVWSHSYVTQALSVAYHDPRFAKSREAIMKRAKQEFQSLLVLQAADGGFGYFDMDHRLGPPSGVGSTPFNTATALDVFDAAESMGLEVPKKARDAALHTLQDMRLPSGAYFYSRNHYFYPHGRANQVEGSLGRSQACNLPLYNAGRLTANQLKDSLDDLIQHHDYIEIARQRQLPHETWFANAPYYYYYGHYYASRCIEALDESERAAYAATLADLVAATQDSDGCFWDFPLYDYGKAYGTGYALMILTRTKATIEAAPKSSVASVR
;
A
#
# COMPACT_ATOMS: atom_id res chain seq x y z
N MET A 1 -16.72 41.48 -19.99
CA MET A 1 -15.91 40.79 -21.01
C MET A 1 -14.66 40.25 -20.31
N ASN A 2 -14.78 39.21 -19.48
CA ASN A 2 -14.91 37.77 -19.80
C ASN A 2 -13.65 37.23 -20.50
N ALA A 3 -12.97 36.18 -20.07
CA ALA A 3 -12.99 35.37 -18.85
C ALA A 3 -11.67 34.58 -18.84
N ARG A 4 -10.88 34.67 -17.78
CA ARG A 4 -9.78 33.75 -17.46
C ARG A 4 -9.82 33.51 -15.96
N LEU A 5 -10.44 32.41 -15.53
CA LEU A 5 -10.35 31.84 -14.19
C LEU A 5 -10.94 30.43 -14.19
N ALA A 6 -10.37 29.58 -13.33
CA ALA A 6 -10.74 28.20 -12.97
C ALA A 6 -10.13 27.05 -13.81
N LEU A 7 -8.95 26.60 -13.36
CA LEU A 7 -8.46 25.21 -13.50
C LEU A 7 -8.03 24.75 -12.10
N ILE A 8 -8.97 24.15 -11.36
CA ILE A 8 -8.75 23.34 -10.15
C ILE A 8 -9.59 22.06 -10.36
N PRO A 9 -9.04 20.85 -10.14
CA PRO A 9 -9.65 19.64 -10.66
C PRO A 9 -10.84 19.15 -9.81
N PHE A 10 -11.88 18.76 -10.53
CA PHE A 10 -13.01 17.93 -10.13
C PHE A 10 -12.56 16.70 -9.31
N PHE A 11 -12.75 16.73 -7.99
CA PHE A 11 -12.69 15.52 -7.14
C PHE A 11 -13.67 15.55 -5.95
N ALA A 12 -14.67 16.43 -5.96
CA ALA A 12 -15.53 16.66 -4.79
C ALA A 12 -17.04 16.78 -5.08
N ALA A 13 -17.55 16.28 -6.21
CA ALA A 13 -18.98 16.40 -6.54
C ALA A 13 -19.56 15.10 -7.10
N LEU A 14 -19.65 14.06 -6.26
CA LEU A 14 -20.67 13.00 -6.40
C LEU A 14 -20.89 12.24 -5.06
N VAL A 15 -21.03 12.96 -3.94
CA VAL A 15 -21.34 12.36 -2.61
C VAL A 15 -22.61 12.95 -1.98
N VAL A 16 -23.37 13.81 -2.67
CA VAL A 16 -24.64 14.35 -2.13
C VAL A 16 -25.72 14.33 -3.20
N ALA A 17 -26.38 13.19 -3.36
CA ALA A 17 -27.79 13.07 -3.76
C ALA A 17 -28.15 11.57 -3.86
N CYS A 18 -28.57 10.96 -2.74
CA CYS A 18 -29.49 9.82 -2.71
C CYS A 18 -29.81 9.52 -1.24
N SER A 19 -30.76 10.27 -0.69
CA SER A 19 -31.39 9.96 0.58
C SER A 19 -32.88 9.71 0.35
N VAL A 20 -33.34 8.60 0.92
CA VAL A 20 -34.73 8.21 1.21
C VAL A 20 -35.58 7.71 0.03
N MET A 21 -35.51 6.40 -0.21
CA MET A 21 -36.72 5.60 -0.42
C MET A 21 -36.56 4.30 0.38
N GLN A 22 -37.34 4.16 1.44
CA GLN A 22 -37.53 2.90 2.15
C GLN A 22 -38.26 1.94 1.21
N VAL A 23 -37.62 0.82 0.87
CA VAL A 23 -38.29 -0.37 0.38
C VAL A 23 -38.11 -1.42 1.46
N GLU A 24 -39.21 -1.89 2.03
CA GLU A 24 -39.23 -3.03 2.94
C GLU A 24 -38.70 -4.26 2.20
N VAL A 25 -37.49 -4.69 2.56
CA VAL A 25 -36.96 -6.00 2.14
C VAL A 25 -37.35 -6.98 3.23
N HIS A 26 -38.32 -7.85 2.94
CA HIS A 26 -38.56 -9.04 3.75
C HIS A 26 -37.29 -9.90 3.76
N ARG A 27 -36.74 -10.07 4.96
CA ARG A 27 -35.69 -11.05 5.28
C ARG A 27 -36.30 -12.45 5.25
N ASP A 28 -35.83 -13.27 4.33
CA ASP A 28 -35.66 -14.72 4.57
C ASP A 28 -34.28 -15.10 4.04
N LEU A 29 -33.28 -14.99 4.93
CA LEU A 29 -31.95 -15.58 4.75
C LEU A 29 -31.94 -16.89 5.54
N ASP A 30 -32.40 -17.96 4.90
CA ASP A 30 -32.20 -19.30 5.43
C ASP A 30 -30.73 -19.70 5.27
N THR A 31 -30.03 -19.70 6.39
CA THR A 31 -28.68 -20.22 6.53
C THR A 31 -28.68 -21.74 6.35
N HIS A 32 -28.38 -22.22 5.15
CA HIS A 32 -28.04 -23.64 4.97
C HIS A 32 -26.63 -23.90 5.50
N ARG A 33 -26.58 -24.38 6.75
CA ARG A 33 -25.45 -25.11 7.31
C ARG A 33 -25.15 -26.33 6.43
N LEU A 34 -23.88 -26.50 6.05
CA LEU A 34 -23.35 -27.74 5.49
C LEU A 34 -23.47 -28.86 6.55
N GLY A 35 -24.56 -29.63 6.45
CA GLY A 35 -24.73 -30.86 7.21
C GLY A 35 -23.99 -32.00 6.52
N GLY A 36 -23.04 -32.60 7.23
CA GLY A 36 -22.41 -33.85 6.84
C GLY A 36 -23.44 -34.97 6.82
N GLY A 37 -23.70 -35.51 5.64
CA GLY A 37 -24.46 -36.74 5.43
C GLY A 37 -23.81 -37.51 4.29
N GLU A 38 -23.23 -38.67 4.60
CA GLU A 38 -22.76 -39.64 3.62
C GLU A 38 -23.96 -40.11 2.77
N ALA A 39 -24.09 -39.53 1.58
CA ALA A 39 -25.00 -40.03 0.56
C ALA A 39 -24.24 -40.99 -0.35
N SER A 40 -24.75 -42.22 -0.44
CA SER A 40 -24.23 -43.30 -1.26
C SER A 40 -24.12 -42.88 -2.73
N VAL A 41 -22.88 -42.85 -3.23
CA VAL A 41 -22.55 -42.50 -4.60
C VAL A 41 -23.04 -43.62 -5.54
N LYS A 42 -24.13 -43.34 -6.26
CA LYS A 42 -24.43 -44.04 -7.50
C LYS A 42 -23.40 -43.64 -8.56
N LYS A 43 -22.80 -44.67 -9.16
CA LYS A 43 -21.83 -44.59 -10.25
C LYS A 43 -22.55 -44.22 -11.56
N ASP A 44 -22.77 -42.92 -11.79
CA ASP A 44 -22.99 -42.39 -13.13
C ASP A 44 -21.72 -41.63 -13.54
N SER A 45 -21.04 -42.11 -14.58
CA SER A 45 -19.70 -41.69 -15.01
C SER A 45 -19.67 -40.33 -15.76
N ALA A 46 -20.65 -39.46 -15.54
CA ALA A 46 -20.73 -38.15 -16.17
C ALA A 46 -20.31 -37.06 -15.17
N TRP A 47 -19.44 -36.14 -15.60
CA TRP A 47 -19.10 -34.96 -14.80
C TRP A 47 -20.37 -34.15 -14.51
N GLN A 48 -20.59 -33.79 -13.25
CA GLN A 48 -21.85 -33.18 -12.77
C GLN A 48 -22.27 -31.92 -13.53
N HIS A 49 -21.31 -31.19 -14.13
CA HIS A 49 -21.57 -29.94 -14.85
C HIS A 49 -21.54 -30.10 -16.38
N GLN A 50 -21.59 -31.32 -16.92
CA GLN A 50 -21.59 -31.56 -18.36
C GLN A 50 -22.72 -30.78 -19.06
N ALA A 51 -23.93 -30.79 -18.51
CA ALA A 51 -25.06 -30.04 -19.07
C ALA A 51 -24.85 -28.52 -19.09
N VAL A 52 -24.09 -27.97 -18.14
CA VAL A 52 -23.74 -26.54 -18.11
C VAL A 52 -22.77 -26.22 -19.24
N LEU A 53 -21.72 -27.03 -19.40
CA LEU A 53 -20.76 -26.91 -20.50
C LEU A 53 -21.47 -27.00 -21.87
N ASP A 54 -22.34 -27.99 -22.07
CA ASP A 54 -23.07 -28.19 -23.31
C ASP A 54 -23.95 -27.00 -23.69
N ARG A 55 -24.63 -26.38 -22.70
CA ARG A 55 -25.42 -25.16 -22.93
C ARG A 55 -24.56 -23.96 -23.32
N GLY A 56 -23.37 -23.82 -22.73
CA GLY A 56 -22.43 -22.75 -23.10
C GLY A 56 -21.91 -22.92 -24.53
N ILE A 57 -21.60 -24.16 -24.92
CA ILE A 57 -21.22 -24.50 -26.30
C ILE A 57 -22.36 -24.18 -27.27
N GLU A 58 -23.58 -24.61 -26.97
CA GLU A 58 -24.72 -24.36 -27.84
C GLU A 58 -25.06 -22.87 -27.96
N PHE A 59 -24.90 -22.08 -26.87
CA PHE A 59 -25.03 -20.63 -26.94
C PHE A 59 -24.01 -20.02 -27.91
N MET A 60 -22.73 -20.41 -27.84
CA MET A 60 -21.71 -19.91 -28.78
C MET A 60 -22.06 -20.28 -30.22
N LEU A 61 -22.40 -21.55 -30.49
CA LEU A 61 -22.75 -22.00 -31.84
C LEU A 61 -23.96 -21.26 -32.43
N LYS A 62 -24.94 -20.89 -31.60
CA LYS A 62 -26.12 -20.11 -32.01
C LYS A 62 -25.84 -18.62 -32.18
N SER A 63 -24.88 -18.08 -31.45
CA SER A 63 -24.60 -16.62 -31.39
C SER A 63 -23.49 -16.16 -32.33
N GLN A 64 -22.85 -17.08 -33.06
CA GLN A 64 -21.87 -16.72 -34.10
C GLN A 64 -22.55 -15.91 -35.21
N ASN A 65 -21.95 -14.77 -35.58
CA ASN A 65 -22.40 -13.97 -36.71
C ASN A 65 -22.16 -14.70 -38.04
N GLU A 66 -22.87 -14.30 -39.10
CA GLU A 66 -22.71 -14.91 -40.43
C GLU A 66 -21.26 -14.86 -40.96
N ASP A 67 -20.53 -13.80 -40.61
CA ASP A 67 -19.12 -13.58 -40.97
C ASP A 67 -18.12 -14.38 -40.13
N GLY A 68 -18.58 -15.16 -39.16
CA GLY A 68 -17.74 -15.97 -38.27
C GLY A 68 -17.33 -15.29 -36.96
N SER A 69 -17.58 -14.00 -36.81
CA SER A 69 -17.21 -13.23 -35.62
C SER A 69 -18.19 -13.42 -34.47
N PHE A 70 -17.81 -12.97 -33.27
CA PHE A 70 -18.64 -13.03 -32.07
C PHE A 70 -18.88 -11.66 -31.43
N GLY A 71 -20.13 -11.42 -31.03
CA GLY A 71 -20.57 -10.18 -30.40
C GLY A 71 -20.82 -9.04 -31.39
N SER A 72 -21.18 -7.87 -30.87
CA SER A 72 -21.44 -6.68 -31.68
C SER A 72 -21.11 -5.37 -30.98
N HIS A 73 -20.99 -4.31 -31.77
CA HIS A 73 -20.71 -2.94 -31.33
C HIS A 73 -21.89 -2.26 -30.62
N ALA A 74 -23.11 -2.81 -30.77
CA ALA A 74 -24.32 -2.16 -30.31
C ALA A 74 -24.35 -2.19 -28.77
N PRO A 75 -24.46 -1.01 -28.11
CA PRO A 75 -24.59 -0.98 -26.66
C PRO A 75 -25.87 -1.68 -26.26
N GLN A 76 -25.79 -2.57 -25.26
CA GLN A 76 -26.96 -3.28 -24.74
C GLN A 76 -27.57 -2.55 -23.53
N ARG A 77 -26.86 -1.56 -22.97
CA ARG A 77 -27.28 -0.76 -21.81
C ARG A 77 -26.58 0.61 -21.77
N PRO A 78 -27.07 1.58 -20.98
CA PRO A 78 -26.36 2.86 -20.82
C PRO A 78 -25.04 2.69 -20.06
N ASN A 79 -24.15 3.68 -20.19
CA ASN A 79 -22.89 3.80 -19.44
C ASN A 79 -21.88 2.66 -19.65
N ASP A 80 -21.80 2.11 -20.87
CA ASP A 80 -20.70 1.23 -21.28
C ASP A 80 -19.32 1.91 -21.10
N ILE A 81 -18.26 1.10 -21.01
CA ILE A 81 -16.89 1.57 -20.80
C ILE A 81 -16.48 2.65 -21.81
N THR A 82 -15.80 3.70 -21.33
CA THR A 82 -15.33 4.79 -22.18
C THR A 82 -14.44 4.30 -23.30
N LEU A 83 -14.86 4.61 -24.54
CA LEU A 83 -14.06 4.41 -25.75
C LEU A 83 -13.11 5.60 -25.96
N GLY A 84 -11.91 5.33 -26.46
CA GLY A 84 -11.02 6.39 -26.96
C GLY A 84 -11.35 6.77 -28.41
N SER A 85 -11.62 5.76 -29.24
CA SER A 85 -11.99 5.89 -30.65
C SER A 85 -12.56 4.54 -31.13
N TYR A 86 -12.90 4.44 -32.42
CA TYR A 86 -13.36 3.19 -33.03
C TYR A 86 -12.32 2.04 -32.91
N GLY A 87 -11.04 2.33 -32.65
CA GLY A 87 -10.02 1.32 -32.38
C GLY A 87 -10.31 0.49 -31.12
N SER A 88 -10.93 1.10 -30.09
CA SER A 88 -11.34 0.40 -28.87
C SER A 88 -12.37 -0.70 -29.14
N LEU A 89 -13.35 -0.40 -29.99
CA LEU A 89 -14.39 -1.35 -30.37
C LEU A 89 -13.84 -2.55 -31.15
N LYS A 90 -12.93 -2.30 -32.11
CA LYS A 90 -12.23 -3.38 -32.83
C LYS A 90 -11.42 -4.27 -31.88
N ALA A 91 -10.77 -3.68 -30.88
CA ALA A 91 -10.03 -4.46 -29.89
C ALA A 91 -10.94 -5.45 -29.16
N PHE A 92 -12.12 -5.02 -28.73
CA PHE A 92 -13.09 -5.88 -28.05
C PHE A 92 -13.66 -6.96 -28.97
N HIS A 93 -13.97 -6.63 -30.23
CA HIS A 93 -14.46 -7.59 -31.22
C HIS A 93 -13.42 -8.68 -31.52
N ASN A 94 -12.16 -8.27 -31.72
CA ASN A 94 -11.05 -9.19 -31.99
C ASN A 94 -10.80 -10.11 -30.78
N ALA A 95 -10.72 -9.55 -29.57
CA ALA A 95 -10.52 -10.33 -28.35
C ALA A 95 -11.65 -11.33 -28.09
N SER A 96 -12.91 -10.89 -28.27
CA SER A 96 -14.08 -11.74 -28.02
C SER A 96 -14.16 -12.90 -29.02
N THR A 97 -13.90 -12.62 -30.30
CA THR A 97 -13.85 -13.65 -31.34
C THR A 97 -12.70 -14.63 -31.11
N ALA A 98 -11.53 -14.14 -30.68
CA ALA A 98 -10.39 -14.99 -30.33
C ALA A 98 -10.68 -15.92 -29.14
N LEU A 99 -11.32 -15.41 -28.07
CA LEU A 99 -11.73 -16.22 -26.92
C LEU A 99 -12.74 -17.32 -27.31
N CYS A 100 -13.76 -16.98 -28.11
CA CYS A 100 -14.72 -17.97 -28.61
C CYS A 100 -14.06 -19.00 -29.53
N ALA A 101 -13.13 -18.59 -30.41
CA ALA A 101 -12.38 -19.50 -31.26
C ALA A 101 -11.54 -20.48 -30.43
N MET A 102 -10.81 -19.98 -29.43
CA MET A 102 -10.06 -20.84 -28.49
C MET A 102 -10.99 -21.83 -27.78
N ALA A 103 -12.15 -21.39 -27.30
CA ALA A 103 -13.12 -22.26 -26.65
C ALA A 103 -13.65 -23.37 -27.58
N LEU A 104 -14.00 -23.03 -28.83
CA LEU A 104 -14.50 -23.98 -29.82
C LEU A 104 -13.42 -24.97 -30.29
N MET A 105 -12.15 -24.57 -30.27
CA MET A 105 -11.03 -25.49 -30.52
C MET A 105 -10.79 -26.45 -29.35
N ASP A 106 -11.03 -26.01 -28.11
CA ASP A 106 -10.66 -26.77 -26.92
C ASP A 106 -11.67 -27.87 -26.52
N ILE A 107 -12.92 -27.76 -26.96
CA ILE A 107 -13.99 -28.74 -26.68
C ILE A 107 -13.88 -30.01 -27.54
N ASP A 108 -14.67 -31.03 -27.18
CA ASP A 108 -14.74 -32.29 -27.92
C ASP A 108 -15.06 -32.04 -29.41
N PRO A 109 -14.29 -32.60 -30.36
CA PRO A 109 -14.48 -32.34 -31.78
C PRO A 109 -15.88 -32.70 -32.27
N SER A 110 -16.52 -31.75 -32.96
CA SER A 110 -17.75 -31.98 -33.71
C SER A 110 -17.74 -31.17 -35.01
N PRO A 111 -18.42 -31.61 -36.08
CA PRO A 111 -18.46 -30.85 -37.34
C PRO A 111 -18.98 -29.42 -37.17
N ARG A 112 -19.95 -29.19 -36.27
CA ARG A 112 -20.48 -27.85 -35.96
C ARG A 112 -19.43 -26.98 -35.28
N ALA A 113 -18.76 -27.50 -34.25
CA ALA A 113 -17.72 -26.77 -33.52
C ALA A 113 -16.51 -26.45 -34.41
N GLU A 114 -16.05 -27.41 -35.20
CA GLU A 114 -14.91 -27.24 -36.11
C GLU A 114 -15.21 -26.21 -37.20
N THR A 115 -16.41 -26.27 -37.79
CA THR A 115 -16.86 -25.26 -38.76
C THR A 115 -16.92 -23.87 -38.16
N ALA A 116 -17.46 -23.75 -36.93
CA ALA A 116 -17.54 -22.47 -36.23
C ALA A 116 -16.15 -21.92 -35.86
N ALA A 117 -15.25 -22.76 -35.36
CA ALA A 117 -13.87 -22.39 -35.06
C ALA A 117 -13.13 -21.93 -36.32
N ARG A 118 -13.25 -22.68 -37.43
CA ARG A 118 -12.66 -22.31 -38.73
C ARG A 118 -13.12 -20.94 -39.19
N LYS A 119 -14.42 -20.67 -39.20
CA LYS A 119 -14.97 -19.35 -39.57
C LYS A 119 -14.42 -18.22 -38.70
N ALA A 120 -14.29 -18.46 -37.40
CA ALA A 120 -13.73 -17.47 -36.48
C ALA A 120 -12.25 -17.20 -36.75
N LEU A 121 -11.46 -18.25 -37.06
CA LEU A 121 -10.04 -18.12 -37.44
C LEU A 121 -9.88 -17.38 -38.76
N GLU A 122 -10.68 -17.72 -39.78
CA GLU A 122 -10.70 -17.01 -41.07
C GLU A 122 -11.06 -15.53 -40.88
N TRP A 123 -12.06 -15.23 -40.06
CA TRP A 123 -12.40 -13.85 -39.73
C TRP A 123 -11.24 -13.13 -39.03
N LEU A 124 -10.58 -13.76 -38.05
CA LEU A 124 -9.44 -13.18 -37.32
C LEU A 124 -8.24 -12.88 -38.23
N ILE A 125 -7.97 -13.73 -39.21
CA ILE A 125 -6.94 -13.51 -40.23
C ILE A 125 -7.20 -12.19 -40.97
N ASP A 126 -8.44 -11.97 -41.40
CA ASP A 126 -8.83 -10.86 -42.27
C ASP A 126 -9.32 -9.60 -41.54
N CYS A 127 -9.65 -9.69 -40.25
CA CYS A 127 -10.31 -8.60 -39.53
C CYS A 127 -9.47 -7.32 -39.50
N PRO A 128 -10.11 -6.13 -39.47
CA PRO A 128 -9.39 -4.87 -39.39
C PRO A 128 -8.46 -4.79 -38.17
N GLU A 129 -7.28 -4.19 -38.36
CA GLU A 129 -6.33 -3.97 -37.28
C GLU A 129 -6.94 -3.08 -36.16
N ALA A 130 -6.86 -3.57 -34.92
CA ALA A 130 -7.18 -2.79 -33.73
C ALA A 130 -5.99 -1.89 -33.38
N ARG A 131 -6.10 -0.60 -33.75
CA ARG A 131 -5.07 0.41 -33.46
C ARG A 131 -5.27 1.05 -32.09
N ARG A 132 -4.17 1.58 -31.55
CA ARG A 132 -4.18 2.46 -30.37
C ARG A 132 -5.21 3.57 -30.53
N ALA A 133 -6.17 3.61 -29.62
CA ALA A 133 -7.35 4.45 -29.77
C ALA A 133 -7.02 5.94 -29.55
N THR A 134 -6.30 6.24 -28.46
CA THR A 134 -5.68 7.53 -28.17
C THR A 134 -4.34 7.32 -27.46
N MET A 135 -3.60 8.40 -27.19
CA MET A 135 -2.43 8.31 -26.32
C MET A 135 -2.79 7.89 -24.88
N ALA A 136 -4.02 8.17 -24.43
CA ALA A 136 -4.44 7.84 -23.08
C ALA A 136 -5.12 6.47 -22.95
N ILE A 137 -5.74 5.97 -24.02
CA ILE A 137 -6.58 4.77 -24.01
C ILE A 137 -6.14 3.85 -25.15
N PHE A 138 -5.77 2.62 -24.82
CA PHE A 138 -5.26 1.63 -25.77
C PHE A 138 -5.61 0.20 -25.36
N TYR A 139 -6.92 -0.10 -25.33
CA TYR A 139 -7.42 -1.46 -25.11
C TYR A 139 -6.98 -2.47 -26.17
N ASN A 140 -6.42 -2.02 -27.29
CA ASN A 140 -5.91 -2.89 -28.32
C ASN A 140 -4.86 -3.88 -27.79
N THR A 141 -4.13 -3.57 -26.71
CA THR A 141 -3.29 -4.55 -25.99
C THR A 141 -4.03 -5.88 -25.74
N TRP A 142 -5.29 -5.83 -25.28
CA TRP A 142 -6.13 -7.02 -25.07
C TRP A 142 -6.53 -7.71 -26.38
N GLY A 143 -6.82 -6.94 -27.42
CA GLY A 143 -7.10 -7.46 -28.75
C GLY A 143 -5.89 -8.21 -29.32
N GLN A 144 -4.71 -7.59 -29.27
CA GLN A 144 -3.44 -8.18 -29.72
C GLN A 144 -3.12 -9.47 -28.97
N LEU A 145 -3.17 -9.47 -27.63
CA LEU A 145 -2.73 -10.63 -26.86
C LEU A 145 -3.61 -11.86 -27.11
N TYR A 146 -4.94 -11.71 -27.15
CA TYR A 146 -5.82 -12.86 -27.39
C TYR A 146 -5.78 -13.31 -28.85
N HIS A 147 -5.52 -12.40 -29.78
CA HIS A 147 -5.32 -12.75 -31.18
C HIS A 147 -4.06 -13.61 -31.37
N ILE A 148 -2.95 -13.20 -30.74
CA ILE A 148 -1.69 -13.95 -30.74
C ILE A 148 -1.87 -15.31 -30.07
N GLN A 149 -2.49 -15.36 -28.89
CA GLN A 149 -2.73 -16.58 -28.13
C GLN A 149 -3.60 -17.57 -28.92
N CYS A 150 -4.69 -17.09 -29.55
CA CYS A 150 -5.57 -17.92 -30.36
C CYS A 150 -4.83 -18.55 -31.55
N PHE A 151 -4.03 -17.77 -32.29
CA PHE A 151 -3.23 -18.32 -33.39
C PHE A 151 -2.13 -19.26 -32.92
N ALA A 152 -1.48 -18.98 -31.79
CA ALA A 152 -0.49 -19.90 -31.23
C ALA A 152 -1.11 -21.28 -30.97
N ARG A 153 -2.30 -21.34 -30.37
CA ARG A 153 -3.05 -22.58 -30.13
C ARG A 153 -3.53 -23.23 -31.44
N ALA A 154 -4.09 -22.46 -32.36
CA ALA A 154 -4.57 -22.97 -33.65
C ALA A 154 -3.43 -23.53 -34.53
N LEU A 155 -2.23 -22.98 -34.44
CA LEU A 155 -1.04 -23.47 -35.17
C LEU A 155 -0.55 -24.84 -34.68
N GLN A 156 -0.94 -25.25 -33.47
CA GLN A 156 -0.67 -26.58 -32.92
C GLN A 156 -1.78 -27.58 -33.22
N ASP A 157 -2.89 -27.13 -33.81
CA ASP A 157 -4.05 -27.96 -34.10
C ASP A 157 -4.02 -28.46 -35.56
N PRO A 158 -3.88 -29.77 -35.80
CA PRO A 158 -3.84 -30.33 -37.15
C PRO A 158 -5.07 -30.02 -37.99
N ARG A 159 -6.23 -29.74 -37.38
CA ARG A 159 -7.50 -29.42 -38.08
C ARG A 159 -7.44 -28.14 -38.90
N PHE A 160 -6.51 -27.23 -38.56
CA PHE A 160 -6.39 -25.90 -39.18
C PHE A 160 -5.02 -25.68 -39.82
N ALA A 161 -4.28 -26.76 -40.11
CA ALA A 161 -2.95 -26.70 -40.71
C ALA A 161 -2.92 -25.96 -42.05
N ASP A 162 -4.01 -25.98 -42.81
CA ASP A 162 -4.19 -25.25 -44.06
C ASP A 162 -4.19 -23.72 -43.88
N LEU A 163 -4.64 -23.23 -42.71
CA LEU A 163 -4.67 -21.80 -42.37
C LEU A 163 -3.32 -21.30 -41.82
N ALA A 164 -2.39 -22.20 -41.49
CA ALA A 164 -1.16 -21.90 -40.76
C ALA A 164 -0.30 -20.77 -41.38
N PRO A 165 -0.09 -20.69 -42.71
CA PRO A 165 0.70 -19.60 -43.30
C PRO A 165 0.09 -18.22 -43.07
N MET A 166 -1.24 -18.13 -43.12
CA MET A 166 -1.98 -16.87 -42.92
C MET A 166 -1.99 -16.47 -41.44
N MET A 167 -2.20 -17.44 -40.54
CA MET A 167 -2.12 -17.23 -39.10
C MET A 167 -0.72 -16.76 -38.67
N ARG A 168 0.37 -17.38 -39.16
CA ARG A 168 1.74 -16.93 -38.86
C ARG A 168 1.98 -15.49 -39.31
N LYS A 169 1.56 -15.15 -40.54
CA LYS A 169 1.70 -13.80 -41.08
C LYS A 169 0.93 -12.78 -40.24
N ARG A 170 -0.31 -13.10 -39.84
CA ARG A 170 -1.12 -12.20 -39.02
C ARG A 170 -0.57 -12.08 -37.60
N ALA A 171 -0.20 -13.18 -36.95
CA ALA A 171 0.36 -13.18 -35.61
C ALA A 171 1.66 -12.37 -35.52
N ALA A 172 2.57 -12.51 -36.49
CA ALA A 172 3.81 -11.72 -36.54
C ALA A 172 3.52 -10.20 -36.58
N ARG A 173 2.48 -9.77 -37.30
CA ARG A 173 2.05 -8.37 -37.30
C ARG A 173 1.50 -7.93 -35.94
N GLU A 174 0.70 -8.75 -35.27
CA GLU A 174 0.17 -8.42 -33.95
C GLU A 174 1.30 -8.34 -32.90
N VAL A 175 2.34 -9.19 -32.99
CA VAL A 175 3.55 -9.10 -32.14
C VAL A 175 4.25 -7.76 -32.31
N VAL A 176 4.43 -7.29 -33.56
CA VAL A 176 5.04 -5.97 -33.84
C VAL A 176 4.21 -4.83 -33.24
N ILE A 177 2.87 -4.90 -33.33
CA ILE A 177 2.00 -3.90 -32.72
C ILE A 177 2.15 -3.92 -31.20
N LEU A 178 2.16 -5.11 -30.60
CA LEU A 178 2.28 -5.29 -29.15
C LEU A 178 3.66 -4.82 -28.63
N GLN A 179 4.72 -4.99 -29.43
CA GLN A 179 6.05 -4.44 -29.13
C GLN A 179 6.01 -2.92 -29.07
N GLY A 180 5.29 -2.26 -29.98
CA GLY A 180 5.09 -0.80 -29.93
C GLY A 180 4.32 -0.31 -28.70
N LEU A 181 3.55 -1.20 -28.04
CA LEU A 181 2.79 -0.92 -26.82
C LEU A 181 3.55 -1.29 -25.54
N GLN A 182 4.73 -1.89 -25.64
CA GLN A 182 5.55 -2.17 -24.46
C GLN A 182 6.04 -0.83 -23.88
N SER A 183 5.77 -0.64 -22.61
CA SER A 183 6.10 0.57 -21.89
C SER A 183 7.60 0.62 -21.54
N ALA A 184 8.12 1.80 -21.18
CA ALA A 184 9.55 2.00 -20.90
C ALA A 184 10.09 1.18 -19.70
N GLU A 185 9.24 0.86 -18.73
CA GLU A 185 9.54 -0.06 -17.63
C GLU A 185 9.40 -1.54 -18.03
N GLY A 186 9.06 -1.87 -19.27
CA GLY A 186 9.05 -3.23 -19.81
C GLY A 186 7.71 -3.95 -19.76
N GLY A 187 6.70 -3.39 -19.10
CA GLY A 187 5.36 -3.98 -19.01
C GLY A 187 4.39 -3.52 -20.09
N TRP A 188 3.14 -3.96 -19.96
CA TRP A 188 2.00 -3.50 -20.75
C TRP A 188 0.85 -3.03 -19.86
N GLY A 189 0.08 -2.10 -20.41
CA GLY A 189 -1.19 -1.67 -19.83
C GLY A 189 -2.21 -1.40 -20.93
N TYR A 190 -3.28 -0.70 -20.57
CA TYR A 190 -4.34 -0.27 -21.48
C TYR A 190 -4.70 1.21 -21.32
N TYR A 191 -3.98 1.92 -20.45
CA TYR A 191 -4.08 3.35 -20.23
C TYR A 191 -2.70 4.01 -20.15
N ASP A 192 -2.62 5.31 -20.42
CA ASP A 192 -1.49 6.20 -20.04
C ASP A 192 -1.94 7.66 -19.90
N PHE A 193 -2.22 8.10 -18.68
CA PHE A 193 -2.86 9.41 -18.46
C PHE A 193 -1.89 10.60 -18.37
N ARG A 194 -0.59 10.38 -18.14
CA ARG A 194 0.34 11.47 -17.79
C ARG A 194 1.13 11.97 -18.98
N GLU A 195 1.99 11.13 -19.55
CA GLU A 195 3.06 11.61 -20.42
C GLU A 195 2.73 11.51 -21.92
N ARG A 196 1.58 10.90 -22.29
CA ARG A 196 0.98 10.89 -23.65
C ARG A 196 1.99 10.72 -24.81
N THR A 197 2.90 9.77 -24.68
CA THR A 197 3.98 9.47 -25.64
C THR A 197 3.59 8.39 -26.67
N LEU A 198 4.33 8.32 -27.78
CA LEU A 198 4.13 7.33 -28.85
C LEU A 198 4.22 5.88 -28.35
N HIS A 199 5.21 5.60 -27.50
CA HIS A 199 5.27 4.41 -26.65
C HIS A 199 4.70 4.75 -25.28
N PRO A 200 3.93 3.88 -24.61
CA PRO A 200 3.47 4.16 -23.25
C PRO A 200 4.63 4.45 -22.28
N SER A 201 4.43 5.43 -21.40
CA SER A 201 5.49 6.03 -20.56
C SER A 201 5.98 5.15 -19.43
N GLY A 202 5.18 4.17 -19.02
CA GLY A 202 5.59 3.17 -18.07
C GLY A 202 5.34 3.43 -16.59
N ARG A 203 4.38 4.31 -16.30
CA ARG A 203 3.90 4.48 -14.92
C ARG A 203 2.75 3.54 -14.57
N ILE A 204 2.03 3.03 -15.56
CA ILE A 204 0.77 2.30 -15.33
C ILE A 204 0.65 1.01 -16.11
N SER A 205 1.77 0.36 -16.46
CA SER A 205 1.69 -1.05 -16.84
C SER A 205 1.10 -1.85 -15.69
N THR A 206 0.06 -2.60 -16.00
CA THR A 206 -0.69 -3.40 -15.06
C THR A 206 -0.06 -4.77 -14.97
N SER A 207 0.06 -5.33 -13.76
CA SER A 207 0.69 -6.64 -13.53
C SER A 207 0.01 -7.74 -14.33
N PHE A 208 -1.32 -7.80 -14.28
CA PHE A 208 -2.15 -8.78 -15.00
C PHE A 208 -2.08 -8.66 -16.52
N THR A 209 -2.11 -7.44 -17.08
CA THR A 209 -1.97 -7.27 -18.53
C THR A 209 -0.58 -7.68 -18.98
N SER A 210 0.45 -7.30 -18.22
CA SER A 210 1.83 -7.70 -18.52
C SER A 210 2.00 -9.23 -18.45
N ALA A 211 1.43 -9.87 -17.43
CA ALA A 211 1.43 -11.32 -17.28
C ALA A 211 0.73 -12.03 -18.44
N SER A 212 -0.48 -11.60 -18.80
CA SER A 212 -1.24 -12.16 -19.92
C SER A 212 -0.52 -11.98 -21.26
N VAL A 213 0.13 -10.83 -21.49
CA VAL A 213 0.95 -10.63 -22.68
C VAL A 213 2.13 -11.61 -22.70
N VAL A 214 2.86 -11.75 -21.59
CA VAL A 214 3.98 -12.69 -21.50
C VAL A 214 3.53 -14.12 -21.81
N ILE A 215 2.40 -14.57 -21.26
CA ILE A 215 1.84 -15.89 -21.54
C ILE A 215 1.55 -16.06 -23.03
N ALA A 216 0.87 -15.10 -23.67
CA ALA A 216 0.56 -15.16 -25.10
C ALA A 216 1.83 -15.17 -25.98
N LEU A 217 2.85 -14.40 -25.61
CA LEU A 217 4.15 -14.37 -26.30
C LEU A 217 4.91 -15.69 -26.15
N LEU A 218 4.87 -16.31 -24.97
CA LEU A 218 5.47 -17.61 -24.71
C LEU A 218 4.78 -18.71 -25.54
N GLU A 219 3.45 -18.73 -25.59
CA GLU A 219 2.68 -19.63 -26.46
C GLU A 219 3.04 -19.40 -27.93
N ALA A 220 3.13 -18.14 -28.39
CA ALA A 220 3.49 -17.80 -29.76
C ALA A 220 4.89 -18.28 -30.14
N ARG A 221 5.87 -18.09 -29.24
CA ARG A 221 7.24 -18.61 -29.42
C ARG A 221 7.24 -20.13 -29.52
N GLY A 222 6.51 -20.82 -28.65
CA GLY A 222 6.33 -22.28 -28.72
C GLY A 222 5.68 -22.76 -30.02
N ALA A 223 4.80 -21.94 -30.62
CA ALA A 223 4.20 -22.20 -31.92
C ALA A 223 5.11 -21.84 -33.12
N GLY A 224 6.32 -21.34 -32.88
CA GLY A 224 7.27 -20.93 -33.91
C GLY A 224 6.94 -19.59 -34.56
N ILE A 225 6.24 -18.70 -33.86
CA ILE A 225 6.11 -17.28 -34.24
C ILE A 225 7.37 -16.56 -33.71
N ASP A 226 7.96 -15.70 -34.54
CA ASP A 226 9.11 -14.91 -34.15
C ASP A 226 8.72 -13.86 -33.09
N VAL A 227 9.29 -14.00 -31.90
CA VAL A 227 9.05 -13.13 -30.75
C VAL A 227 10.40 -12.71 -30.16
N PRO A 228 10.69 -11.40 -30.05
CA PRO A 228 11.94 -10.95 -29.45
C PRO A 228 12.06 -11.39 -27.99
N ASP A 229 13.16 -12.07 -27.62
CA ASP A 229 13.38 -12.53 -26.23
C ASP A 229 13.38 -11.35 -25.24
N SER A 230 13.93 -10.20 -25.63
CA SER A 230 13.92 -8.99 -24.80
C SER A 230 12.51 -8.54 -24.43
N MET A 231 11.52 -8.79 -25.28
CA MET A 231 10.13 -8.44 -25.01
C MET A 231 9.59 -9.29 -23.85
N ILE A 232 9.85 -10.60 -23.88
CA ILE A 232 9.45 -11.55 -22.83
C ILE A 232 10.18 -11.24 -21.51
N GLU A 233 11.50 -11.08 -21.54
CA GLU A 233 12.30 -10.85 -20.32
C GLU A 233 11.91 -9.54 -19.62
N LEU A 234 11.77 -8.44 -20.35
CA LEU A 234 11.31 -7.17 -19.78
C LEU A 234 9.88 -7.26 -19.20
N GLY A 235 9.03 -8.06 -19.83
CA GLY A 235 7.69 -8.37 -19.34
C GLY A 235 7.73 -9.11 -18.01
N LEU A 236 8.53 -10.18 -17.92
CA LEU A 236 8.73 -10.96 -16.70
C LEU A 236 9.31 -10.09 -15.58
N ASP A 237 10.32 -9.27 -15.87
CA ASP A 237 10.89 -8.32 -14.91
C ASP A 237 9.85 -7.32 -14.41
N CYS A 238 8.90 -6.91 -15.26
CA CYS A 238 7.80 -6.03 -14.86
C CYS A 238 6.79 -6.73 -13.94
N VAL A 239 6.46 -8.00 -14.22
CA VAL A 239 5.56 -8.79 -13.36
C VAL A 239 6.22 -9.05 -12.00
N GLU A 240 7.48 -9.49 -11.99
CA GLU A 240 8.24 -9.80 -10.78
C GLU A 240 8.40 -8.57 -9.87
N ARG A 241 8.76 -7.40 -10.43
CA ARG A 241 8.84 -6.13 -9.67
C ARG A 241 7.52 -5.69 -9.05
N GLN A 242 6.40 -6.21 -9.53
CA GLN A 242 5.07 -5.90 -9.01
C GLN A 242 4.57 -6.93 -8.00
N ARG A 243 5.33 -7.99 -7.69
CA ARG A 243 5.01 -8.90 -6.59
C ARG A 243 5.36 -8.24 -5.25
N VAL A 244 4.42 -8.25 -4.31
CA VAL A 244 4.59 -7.75 -2.93
C VAL A 244 5.00 -8.90 -2.00
N GLY A 245 5.55 -8.57 -0.82
CA GLY A 245 6.19 -9.55 0.07
C GLY A 245 5.31 -10.69 0.59
N ASN A 246 3.98 -10.56 0.47
CA ASN A 246 3.00 -11.60 0.81
C ASN A 246 2.56 -12.44 -0.41
N GLY A 247 3.26 -12.36 -1.55
CA GLY A 247 2.98 -13.17 -2.75
C GLY A 247 1.94 -12.59 -3.71
N ASP A 248 1.21 -11.54 -3.32
CA ASP A 248 0.26 -10.83 -4.20
C ASP A 248 0.93 -9.89 -5.18
N TYR A 249 0.13 -9.28 -6.06
CA TYR A 249 0.60 -8.30 -7.02
C TYR A 249 -0.05 -6.92 -6.88
N LEU A 250 0.75 -5.90 -7.14
CA LEU A 250 0.28 -4.54 -7.35
C LEU A 250 -0.67 -4.48 -8.55
N TYR A 251 -1.61 -3.54 -8.53
CA TYR A 251 -2.50 -3.28 -9.67
C TYR A 251 -1.72 -2.81 -10.90
N SER A 252 -0.80 -1.87 -10.72
CA SER A 252 0.08 -1.37 -11.77
C SER A 252 1.40 -0.84 -11.21
N HIS A 253 2.40 -0.64 -12.07
CA HIS A 253 3.75 -0.25 -11.67
C HIS A 253 3.78 0.96 -10.73
N GLY A 254 2.99 2.00 -11.01
CA GLY A 254 2.90 3.20 -10.19
C GLY A 254 2.32 2.99 -8.78
N HIS A 255 1.77 1.80 -8.50
CA HIS A 255 1.32 1.41 -7.17
C HIS A 255 2.43 0.87 -6.28
N ILE A 256 3.69 0.81 -6.75
CA ILE A 256 4.84 0.38 -5.94
C ILE A 256 5.03 1.23 -4.68
N GLY A 257 4.63 2.50 -4.73
CA GLY A 257 4.62 3.39 -3.56
C GLY A 257 3.47 3.13 -2.57
N ARG A 258 2.54 2.21 -2.89
CA ARG A 258 1.32 1.91 -2.12
C ARG A 258 1.04 0.39 -2.09
N PRO A 259 1.98 -0.46 -1.62
CA PRO A 259 1.92 -1.91 -1.82
C PRO A 259 0.73 -2.60 -1.13
N VAL A 260 0.15 -1.97 -0.12
CA VAL A 260 -1.02 -2.49 0.61
C VAL A 260 -2.31 -1.69 0.32
N HIS A 261 -2.34 -0.91 -0.79
CA HIS A 261 -3.55 -0.26 -1.28
C HIS A 261 -4.71 -1.24 -1.45
N LEU A 262 -5.95 -0.75 -1.31
CA LEU A 262 -7.16 -1.57 -1.41
C LEU A 262 -7.10 -2.60 -2.56
N PRO A 263 -6.78 -2.21 -3.80
CA PRO A 263 -6.60 -3.19 -4.87
C PRO A 263 -5.45 -4.15 -4.59
N ASN A 264 -4.32 -3.72 -4.03
CA ASN A 264 -3.07 -4.48 -3.89
C ASN A 264 -3.02 -5.48 -2.73
N ARG A 265 -4.06 -5.55 -1.90
CA ARG A 265 -4.20 -6.59 -0.86
C ARG A 265 -4.64 -7.92 -1.48
N ILE A 266 -4.54 -9.01 -0.73
CA ILE A 266 -4.98 -10.36 -1.14
C ILE A 266 -6.35 -10.31 -1.81
N GLU A 267 -7.33 -9.72 -1.12
CA GLU A 267 -8.73 -9.68 -1.56
C GLU A 267 -8.96 -8.86 -2.84
N GLY A 268 -8.11 -7.86 -3.10
CA GLY A 268 -8.15 -7.09 -4.33
C GLY A 268 -7.29 -7.68 -5.45
N SER A 269 -6.36 -8.56 -5.13
CA SER A 269 -5.35 -9.14 -6.04
C SER A 269 -5.73 -10.51 -6.59
N LEU A 270 -6.71 -11.18 -5.98
CA LEU A 270 -7.16 -12.55 -6.25
C LEU A 270 -7.00 -13.00 -7.70
N THR A 271 -7.58 -12.26 -8.64
CA THR A 271 -7.64 -12.66 -10.07
C THR A 271 -6.34 -12.40 -10.82
N ARG A 272 -5.63 -11.33 -10.51
CA ARG A 272 -4.36 -11.00 -11.15
C ARG A 272 -3.20 -11.83 -10.60
N SER A 273 -3.26 -12.23 -9.33
CA SER A 273 -2.29 -13.15 -8.76
C SER A 273 -2.23 -14.45 -9.56
N GLN A 274 -3.37 -14.96 -10.07
CA GLN A 274 -3.39 -16.18 -10.89
C GLN A 274 -2.59 -16.00 -12.19
N ALA A 275 -2.90 -14.95 -12.95
CA ALA A 275 -2.20 -14.66 -14.21
C ALA A 275 -0.70 -14.41 -13.98
N CYS A 276 -0.35 -13.66 -12.93
CA CYS A 276 1.04 -13.31 -12.66
C CYS A 276 1.87 -14.50 -12.16
N ASN A 277 1.33 -15.31 -11.24
CA ASN A 277 2.01 -16.53 -10.79
C ASN A 277 2.17 -17.53 -11.93
N TYR A 278 1.15 -17.68 -12.78
CA TYR A 278 1.25 -18.52 -13.97
C TYR A 278 2.32 -17.99 -14.93
N ALA A 279 2.32 -16.70 -15.25
CA ALA A 279 3.31 -16.10 -16.13
C ALA A 279 4.75 -16.27 -15.63
N LEU A 280 5.01 -16.09 -14.32
CA LEU A 280 6.34 -16.31 -13.75
C LEU A 280 6.73 -17.80 -13.74
N ARG A 281 5.76 -18.70 -13.54
CA ARG A 281 5.99 -20.15 -13.61
C ARG A 281 6.36 -20.60 -15.02
N VAL A 282 5.59 -20.19 -16.03
CA VAL A 282 5.88 -20.55 -17.43
C VAL A 282 7.01 -19.73 -18.02
N GLY A 283 7.32 -18.55 -17.47
CA GLY A 283 8.49 -17.77 -17.83
C GLY A 283 9.80 -18.29 -17.24
N GLY A 284 9.75 -19.34 -16.41
CA GLY A 284 10.95 -19.92 -15.77
C GLY A 284 11.56 -19.05 -14.66
N ARG A 285 10.82 -18.06 -14.13
CA ARG A 285 11.21 -17.28 -12.94
C ARG A 285 10.89 -18.02 -11.64
N GLU A 286 9.88 -18.90 -11.68
CA GLU A 286 9.51 -19.77 -10.56
C GLU A 286 9.59 -21.24 -11.00
N SER A 287 10.21 -22.08 -10.17
CA SER A 287 10.32 -23.52 -10.44
C SER A 287 9.28 -24.36 -9.71
N GLY A 288 8.79 -23.88 -8.58
CA GLY A 288 7.84 -24.59 -7.71
C GLY A 288 6.37 -24.27 -8.01
N HIS A 289 5.46 -24.90 -7.26
CA HIS A 289 4.00 -24.74 -7.39
C HIS A 289 3.38 -23.95 -6.22
N GLU A 290 4.18 -23.52 -5.25
CA GLU A 290 3.73 -22.94 -3.98
C GLU A 290 2.93 -21.66 -4.21
N PHE A 291 3.42 -20.74 -5.05
CA PHE A 291 2.69 -19.51 -5.38
C PHE A 291 1.40 -19.77 -6.17
N LEU A 292 1.34 -20.86 -6.96
CA LEU A 292 0.11 -21.24 -7.66
C LEU A 292 -0.92 -21.78 -6.66
N GLU A 293 -0.50 -22.66 -5.75
CA GLU A 293 -1.36 -23.21 -4.69
C GLU A 293 -1.86 -22.13 -3.74
N GLU A 294 -0.97 -21.24 -3.26
CA GLU A 294 -1.34 -20.13 -2.38
C GLU A 294 -2.26 -19.13 -3.09
N GLY A 295 -1.95 -18.79 -4.35
CA GLY A 295 -2.81 -17.95 -5.17
C GLY A 295 -4.23 -18.52 -5.31
N LEU A 296 -4.35 -19.82 -5.60
CA LEU A 296 -5.65 -20.49 -5.71
C LEU A 296 -6.36 -20.59 -4.36
N ALA A 297 -5.64 -20.90 -3.29
CA ALA A 297 -6.19 -20.93 -1.94
C ALA A 297 -6.79 -19.57 -1.57
N ASN A 298 -6.06 -18.47 -1.82
CA ASN A 298 -6.53 -17.10 -1.61
C ASN A 298 -7.77 -16.80 -2.47
N LEU A 299 -7.75 -17.14 -3.76
CA LEU A 299 -8.90 -16.95 -4.65
C LEU A 299 -10.16 -17.64 -4.11
N PHE A 300 -10.06 -18.88 -3.62
CA PHE A 300 -11.20 -19.62 -3.09
C PHE A 300 -11.64 -19.14 -1.71
N GLN A 301 -10.70 -18.80 -0.83
CA GLN A 301 -11.01 -18.32 0.52
C GLN A 301 -11.71 -16.96 0.51
N HIS A 302 -11.34 -16.09 -0.42
CA HIS A 302 -11.80 -14.70 -0.52
C HIS A 302 -12.67 -14.46 -1.76
N HIS A 303 -13.25 -15.52 -2.34
CA HIS A 303 -13.99 -15.50 -3.60
C HIS A 303 -15.19 -14.53 -3.58
N ASP A 304 -15.79 -14.34 -2.42
CA ASP A 304 -16.91 -13.43 -2.20
C ASP A 304 -16.61 -11.99 -2.63
N TYR A 305 -15.36 -11.54 -2.52
CA TYR A 305 -14.94 -10.20 -2.95
C TYR A 305 -14.89 -10.00 -4.46
N ILE A 306 -14.65 -11.06 -5.24
CA ILE A 306 -14.74 -10.98 -6.71
C ILE A 306 -16.18 -11.27 -7.19
N GLU A 307 -16.92 -12.13 -6.49
CA GLU A 307 -18.32 -12.42 -6.78
C GLU A 307 -19.21 -11.18 -6.60
N ILE A 308 -19.05 -10.42 -5.52
CA ILE A 308 -19.84 -9.19 -5.30
C ILE A 308 -19.59 -8.12 -6.37
N ALA A 309 -18.46 -8.19 -7.08
CA ALA A 309 -18.12 -7.27 -8.16
C ALA A 309 -18.76 -7.67 -9.50
N ARG A 310 -19.13 -8.94 -9.68
CA ARG A 310 -19.69 -9.49 -10.91
C ARG A 310 -20.98 -8.76 -11.33
N GLN A 311 -21.12 -8.51 -12.63
CA GLN A 311 -22.25 -7.84 -13.31
C GLN A 311 -22.55 -6.39 -12.88
N ARG A 312 -21.74 -5.80 -11.99
CA ARG A 312 -21.86 -4.40 -11.60
C ARG A 312 -21.61 -3.44 -12.76
N GLN A 313 -22.22 -2.26 -12.68
CA GLN A 313 -22.11 -1.23 -13.71
C GLN A 313 -20.73 -0.56 -13.69
N PHE A 314 -20.26 -0.18 -12.50
CA PHE A 314 -19.05 0.61 -12.38
C PHE A 314 -17.89 -0.26 -11.90
N PRO A 315 -16.78 -0.31 -12.66
CA PRO A 315 -15.58 -0.97 -12.20
C PRO A 315 -15.08 -0.37 -10.88
N HIS A 316 -14.47 -1.20 -10.04
CA HIS A 316 -13.80 -0.77 -8.80
C HIS A 316 -14.70 -0.17 -7.72
N GLU A 317 -16.03 -0.31 -7.81
CA GLU A 317 -16.98 0.22 -6.82
C GLU A 317 -17.20 -0.71 -5.60
N THR A 318 -16.62 -1.91 -5.63
CA THR A 318 -16.70 -2.87 -4.52
C THR A 318 -15.56 -2.69 -3.52
N TRP A 319 -15.67 -3.40 -2.38
CA TRP A 319 -14.58 -3.52 -1.42
C TRP A 319 -13.32 -4.02 -2.12
N PHE A 320 -12.16 -3.48 -1.69
CA PHE A 320 -10.86 -3.75 -2.31
C PHE A 320 -10.75 -3.37 -3.80
N ALA A 321 -11.70 -2.58 -4.32
CA ALA A 321 -11.69 -2.11 -5.71
C ALA A 321 -11.67 -3.25 -6.75
N ASN A 322 -12.31 -4.39 -6.47
CA ASN A 322 -12.49 -5.44 -7.46
C ASN A 322 -13.39 -4.95 -8.61
N ALA A 323 -13.07 -5.37 -9.83
CA ALA A 323 -13.83 -5.02 -11.02
C ALA A 323 -14.52 -6.26 -11.62
N PRO A 324 -15.76 -6.13 -12.13
CA PRO A 324 -16.54 -7.21 -12.74
C PRO A 324 -15.80 -7.98 -13.84
N TYR A 325 -15.09 -7.30 -14.74
CA TYR A 325 -14.39 -7.92 -15.88
C TYR A 325 -13.20 -8.79 -15.46
N TYR A 326 -12.86 -8.85 -14.17
CA TYR A 326 -11.86 -9.77 -13.65
C TYR A 326 -12.42 -11.14 -13.33
N TYR A 327 -13.74 -11.32 -13.26
CA TYR A 327 -14.32 -12.57 -12.78
C TYR A 327 -13.89 -13.73 -13.67
N TYR A 328 -14.35 -13.79 -14.92
CA TYR A 328 -13.97 -14.92 -15.78
C TYR A 328 -12.50 -14.88 -16.19
N TYR A 329 -11.92 -13.68 -16.33
CA TYR A 329 -10.48 -13.52 -16.58
C TYR A 329 -9.63 -14.23 -15.51
N GLY A 330 -9.89 -13.97 -14.23
CA GLY A 330 -9.13 -14.55 -13.13
C GLY A 330 -9.29 -16.06 -13.04
N HIS A 331 -10.51 -16.56 -13.26
CA HIS A 331 -10.79 -18.00 -13.23
C HIS A 331 -10.19 -18.72 -14.44
N PHE A 332 -10.09 -18.08 -15.60
CA PHE A 332 -9.38 -18.62 -16.77
C PHE A 332 -7.90 -18.80 -16.48
N TYR A 333 -7.23 -17.77 -15.95
CA TYR A 333 -5.83 -17.88 -15.54
C TYR A 333 -5.61 -18.69 -14.26
N ALA A 334 -6.68 -19.09 -13.55
CA ALA A 334 -6.65 -20.08 -12.47
C ALA A 334 -6.77 -21.52 -13.00
N ALA A 335 -7.38 -21.71 -14.17
CA ALA A 335 -7.55 -23.03 -14.80
C ALA A 335 -6.32 -23.48 -15.58
N ASP A 336 -5.63 -22.58 -16.29
CA ASP A 336 -4.39 -22.89 -17.02
C ASP A 336 -3.28 -23.52 -16.14
N PRO A 337 -3.00 -23.04 -14.90
CA PRO A 337 -1.94 -23.61 -14.08
C PRO A 337 -2.29 -24.94 -13.40
N LEU A 338 -3.50 -25.51 -13.59
CA LEU A 338 -3.89 -26.76 -12.95
C LEU A 338 -2.90 -27.91 -13.26
N ASP A 339 -2.35 -27.97 -14.47
CA ASP A 339 -1.34 -28.96 -14.87
C ASP A 339 -0.05 -28.93 -14.03
N TYR A 340 0.23 -27.82 -13.31
CA TYR A 340 1.42 -27.66 -12.48
C TYR A 340 1.18 -27.97 -11.00
N LEU A 341 -0.05 -28.26 -10.60
CA LEU A 341 -0.40 -28.55 -9.22
C LEU A 341 -0.19 -30.04 -8.90
N PRO A 342 0.16 -30.38 -7.65
CA PRO A 342 0.26 -31.78 -7.22
C PRO A 342 -1.12 -32.47 -7.19
N GLU A 343 -2.18 -31.74 -6.79
CA GLU A 343 -3.55 -32.26 -6.63
C GLU A 343 -4.56 -31.42 -7.43
N PRO A 344 -4.51 -31.42 -8.77
CA PRO A 344 -5.31 -30.53 -9.60
C PRO A 344 -6.82 -30.77 -9.50
N GLN A 345 -7.24 -31.99 -9.17
CA GLN A 345 -8.65 -32.38 -9.12
C GLN A 345 -9.43 -31.56 -8.09
N ARG A 346 -8.82 -31.20 -6.96
CA ARG A 346 -9.48 -30.41 -5.91
C ARG A 346 -9.78 -28.99 -6.42
N ALA A 347 -8.77 -28.33 -6.98
CA ALA A 347 -8.92 -26.98 -7.53
C ALA A 347 -9.87 -26.98 -8.75
N ALA A 348 -9.75 -27.96 -9.64
CA ALA A 348 -10.64 -28.15 -10.79
C ALA A 348 -12.11 -28.33 -10.36
N LYS A 349 -12.37 -29.10 -9.30
CA LYS A 349 -13.72 -29.25 -8.75
C LYS A 349 -14.28 -27.92 -8.27
N THR A 350 -13.52 -27.18 -7.45
CA THR A 350 -13.96 -25.90 -6.90
C THR A 350 -14.19 -24.86 -8.00
N LEU A 351 -13.28 -24.74 -8.98
CA LEU A 351 -13.47 -23.84 -10.13
C LEU A 351 -14.71 -24.21 -10.94
N GLY A 352 -14.90 -25.49 -11.26
CA GLY A 352 -16.07 -25.95 -12.01
C GLY A 352 -17.38 -25.69 -11.28
N ASP A 353 -17.42 -25.87 -9.95
CA ASP A 353 -18.57 -25.56 -9.11
C ASP A 353 -18.90 -24.06 -9.13
N LEU A 354 -17.90 -23.20 -8.99
CA LEU A 354 -18.08 -21.74 -8.99
C LEU A 354 -18.59 -21.23 -10.34
N ILE A 355 -17.99 -21.66 -11.45
CA ILE A 355 -18.41 -21.22 -12.79
C ILE A 355 -19.79 -21.76 -13.15
N ALA A 356 -20.13 -22.98 -12.74
CA ALA A 356 -21.46 -23.53 -13.03
C ALA A 356 -22.61 -22.71 -12.43
N LEU A 357 -22.39 -22.03 -11.30
CA LEU A 357 -23.38 -21.21 -10.62
C LEU A 357 -23.69 -19.88 -11.33
N THR A 358 -22.86 -19.47 -12.29
CA THR A 358 -22.94 -18.13 -12.91
C THR A 358 -23.51 -18.13 -14.33
N GLN A 359 -23.97 -19.28 -14.84
CA GLN A 359 -24.58 -19.39 -16.17
C GLN A 359 -25.98 -18.78 -16.19
N ASP A 360 -26.26 -17.93 -17.18
CA ASP A 360 -27.60 -17.39 -17.43
C ASP A 360 -28.53 -18.45 -18.05
N GLU A 361 -29.84 -18.20 -18.01
CA GLU A 361 -30.88 -19.12 -18.54
C GLU A 361 -30.70 -19.46 -20.03
N ASP A 362 -30.13 -18.54 -20.82
CA ASP A 362 -29.86 -18.74 -22.25
C ASP A 362 -28.59 -19.57 -22.52
N GLY A 363 -27.90 -20.00 -21.48
CA GLY A 363 -26.64 -20.77 -21.55
C GLY A 363 -25.39 -19.90 -21.61
N SER A 364 -25.52 -18.57 -21.69
CA SER A 364 -24.37 -17.68 -21.73
C SER A 364 -23.74 -17.45 -20.35
N PHE A 365 -22.51 -16.98 -20.37
CA PHE A 365 -21.81 -16.45 -19.21
C PHE A 365 -21.44 -14.99 -19.47
N TRP A 366 -21.59 -14.12 -18.46
CA TRP A 366 -21.09 -12.75 -18.54
C TRP A 366 -20.87 -12.11 -17.16
N ASP A 367 -19.85 -11.26 -17.08
CA ASP A 367 -19.40 -10.62 -15.83
C ASP A 367 -19.35 -9.09 -15.92
N TYR A 368 -19.11 -8.49 -17.09
CA TYR A 368 -19.08 -7.02 -17.26
C TYR A 368 -19.78 -6.54 -18.54
N PRO A 369 -20.56 -5.43 -18.49
CA PRO A 369 -21.02 -4.74 -19.70
C PRO A 369 -19.88 -4.26 -20.58
N LEU A 370 -19.74 -4.89 -21.73
CA LEU A 370 -18.79 -4.51 -22.75
C LEU A 370 -19.53 -4.44 -24.08
N TYR A 371 -20.43 -3.46 -24.22
CA TYR A 371 -21.27 -3.35 -25.41
C TYR A 371 -21.97 -4.69 -25.73
N GLY A 372 -22.17 -5.00 -27.01
CA GLY A 372 -22.70 -6.28 -27.47
C GLY A 372 -21.68 -7.43 -27.44
N TYR A 373 -20.53 -7.29 -26.78
CA TYR A 373 -19.52 -8.35 -26.64
C TYR A 373 -19.63 -9.13 -25.33
N THR A 374 -20.33 -8.56 -24.34
CA THR A 374 -20.52 -9.06 -22.97
C THR A 374 -20.67 -10.58 -22.85
N LYS A 375 -21.67 -11.15 -23.55
CA LYS A 375 -21.96 -12.59 -23.51
C LYS A 375 -21.01 -13.43 -24.36
N ALA A 376 -20.41 -12.85 -25.40
CA ALA A 376 -19.49 -13.57 -26.26
C ALA A 376 -18.19 -13.91 -25.52
N TYR A 377 -17.46 -12.90 -25.03
CA TYR A 377 -16.19 -13.16 -24.34
C TYR A 377 -16.40 -13.91 -23.02
N GLY A 378 -17.47 -13.60 -22.27
CA GLY A 378 -17.79 -14.27 -21.02
C GLY A 378 -18.05 -15.76 -21.24
N THR A 379 -18.81 -16.12 -22.27
CA THR A 379 -19.06 -17.53 -22.61
C THR A 379 -17.81 -18.22 -23.13
N GLY A 380 -16.96 -17.52 -23.91
CA GLY A 380 -15.66 -18.03 -24.33
C GLY A 380 -14.79 -18.45 -23.14
N TYR A 381 -14.63 -17.58 -22.14
CA TYR A 381 -13.92 -17.94 -20.90
C TYR A 381 -14.62 -19.06 -20.14
N GLY A 382 -15.94 -18.97 -19.95
CA GLY A 382 -16.71 -19.97 -19.20
C GLY A 382 -16.52 -21.37 -19.76
N VAL A 383 -16.58 -21.54 -21.09
CA VAL A 383 -16.36 -22.83 -21.75
C VAL A 383 -14.92 -23.31 -21.61
N LEU A 384 -13.92 -22.43 -21.75
CA LEU A 384 -12.51 -22.77 -21.54
C LEU A 384 -12.26 -23.28 -20.11
N ILE A 385 -12.75 -22.55 -19.10
CA ILE A 385 -12.58 -22.92 -17.68
C ILE A 385 -13.28 -24.26 -17.39
N MET A 386 -14.53 -24.41 -17.82
CA MET A 386 -15.33 -25.61 -17.57
C MET A 386 -14.71 -26.84 -18.24
N ASN A 387 -14.21 -26.69 -19.47
CA ASN A 387 -13.57 -27.79 -20.16
C ASN A 387 -12.21 -28.17 -19.55
N ALA A 388 -11.41 -27.20 -19.11
CA ALA A 388 -10.19 -27.47 -18.33
C ALA A 388 -10.52 -28.27 -17.06
N CYS A 389 -11.52 -27.82 -16.28
CA CYS A 389 -11.96 -28.54 -15.08
C CYS A 389 -12.43 -29.97 -15.39
N ARG A 390 -13.22 -30.13 -16.46
CA ARG A 390 -13.70 -31.44 -16.93
C ARG A 390 -12.54 -32.40 -17.25
N LYS A 391 -11.52 -31.94 -17.98
CA LYS A 391 -10.34 -32.74 -18.36
C LYS A 391 -9.61 -33.30 -17.12
N HIS A 392 -9.39 -32.46 -16.11
CA HIS A 392 -8.73 -32.88 -14.86
C HIS A 392 -9.57 -33.83 -14.00
N LEU A 393 -10.91 -33.69 -14.02
CA LEU A 393 -11.81 -34.47 -13.17
C LEU A 393 -12.21 -35.82 -13.76
N LEU A 394 -12.36 -35.92 -15.09
CA LEU A 394 -12.74 -37.16 -15.77
C LEU A 394 -11.54 -38.02 -16.18
N GLY A 395 -10.32 -37.54 -15.95
CA GLY A 395 -9.10 -38.29 -16.24
C GLY A 395 -9.03 -38.74 -17.69
N ALA A 396 -9.36 -37.85 -18.64
CA ALA A 396 -9.29 -38.17 -20.06
C ALA A 396 -7.92 -38.79 -20.39
N SER A 397 -7.95 -40.05 -20.81
CA SER A 397 -6.78 -40.85 -21.16
C SER A 397 -5.98 -40.14 -22.25
N THR A 398 -4.69 -39.96 -22.00
CA THR A 398 -3.63 -39.85 -23.01
C THR A 398 -3.90 -38.89 -24.17
N LEU A 399 -3.64 -37.60 -23.96
CA LEU A 399 -2.61 -37.01 -24.82
C LEU A 399 -1.28 -37.38 -24.15
N SER A 400 -0.43 -38.08 -24.90
CA SER A 400 0.88 -38.51 -24.46
C SER A 400 1.57 -37.41 -23.66
N ALA A 401 2.24 -37.78 -22.58
CA ALA A 401 3.21 -36.95 -21.86
C ALA A 401 4.41 -36.48 -22.73
N GLU A 402 4.28 -36.50 -24.06
CA GLU A 402 5.25 -36.10 -25.08
C GLU A 402 4.85 -34.80 -25.83
N THR A 403 3.69 -34.18 -25.57
CA THR A 403 3.28 -32.94 -26.28
C THR A 403 3.30 -31.64 -25.46
N THR A 404 4.01 -31.59 -24.32
CA THR A 404 4.36 -30.29 -23.69
C THR A 404 5.87 -30.18 -23.45
N PRO A 405 6.70 -29.93 -24.49
CA PRO A 405 8.16 -29.86 -24.34
C PRO A 405 8.70 -28.57 -23.69
N TRP A 406 7.88 -27.60 -23.31
CA TRP A 406 8.35 -26.21 -23.44
C TRP A 406 9.04 -25.55 -22.25
N PHE A 407 9.15 -26.16 -21.06
CA PHE A 407 10.02 -25.59 -20.01
C PHE A 407 10.66 -26.66 -19.12
N ARG A 408 11.86 -27.11 -19.50
CA ARG A 408 12.85 -27.62 -18.55
C ARG A 408 14.19 -26.95 -18.80
N SER A 409 14.55 -25.99 -17.95
CA SER A 409 15.96 -25.73 -17.65
C SER A 409 16.11 -25.46 -16.16
N SER A 410 17.06 -26.16 -15.56
CA SER A 410 17.40 -26.18 -14.15
C SER A 410 18.14 -24.91 -13.73
N VAL A 411 17.65 -24.20 -12.72
CA VAL A 411 18.42 -23.18 -12.00
C VAL A 411 18.20 -23.37 -10.50
N GLU A 412 19.30 -23.56 -9.78
CA GLU A 412 19.34 -23.78 -8.33
C GLU A 412 18.95 -22.52 -7.55
N ALA A 413 18.01 -22.68 -6.62
CA ALA A 413 17.53 -21.64 -5.72
C ALA A 413 18.54 -21.34 -4.60
N LYS A 414 18.80 -20.05 -4.33
CA LYS A 414 19.47 -19.59 -3.11
C LYS A 414 18.45 -19.01 -2.14
N GLU A 415 18.23 -19.72 -1.04
CA GLU A 415 17.34 -19.36 0.07
C GLU A 415 17.80 -18.11 0.85
N THR A 416 16.83 -17.25 1.17
CA THR A 416 16.89 -16.12 2.10
C THR A 416 16.70 -16.58 3.56
N LYS A 417 17.78 -17.07 4.18
CA LYS A 417 17.88 -17.30 5.65
C LYS A 417 18.27 -16.05 6.47
N GLN A 418 18.32 -14.89 5.81
CA GLN A 418 18.91 -13.68 6.39
C GLN A 418 17.91 -12.84 7.20
N GLU A 419 16.61 -12.93 6.88
CA GLU A 419 15.58 -12.11 7.52
C GLU A 419 15.13 -12.66 8.88
N GLN A 420 14.97 -13.99 8.99
CA GLN A 420 14.60 -14.65 10.26
C GLN A 420 15.72 -14.60 11.33
N ARG A 421 16.98 -14.37 10.93
CA ARG A 421 18.10 -14.17 11.87
C ARG A 421 18.13 -12.76 12.47
N ARG A 422 17.49 -11.78 11.83
CA ARG A 422 17.52 -10.38 12.26
C ARG A 422 16.66 -10.13 13.51
N ILE A 423 15.52 -10.81 13.60
CA ILE A 423 14.59 -10.71 14.73
C ILE A 423 15.11 -11.46 15.98
N LYS A 424 15.90 -12.51 15.80
CA LYS A 424 16.45 -13.32 16.92
C LYS A 424 17.69 -12.72 17.60
N ALA A 425 18.22 -11.59 17.10
CA ALA A 425 19.40 -10.92 17.63
C ALA A 425 19.09 -9.72 18.56
N LEU A 426 17.80 -9.45 18.83
CA LEU A 426 17.28 -8.32 19.62
C LEU A 426 17.11 -8.63 21.13
N SER A 427 17.75 -9.67 21.66
CA SER A 427 17.41 -10.23 22.98
C SER A 427 18.57 -10.37 23.97
N SER A 428 19.65 -9.59 23.82
CA SER A 428 20.66 -9.48 24.88
C SER A 428 20.33 -8.29 25.80
N PRO A 429 20.16 -8.50 27.12
CA PRO A 429 19.91 -7.42 28.08
C PRO A 429 21.17 -6.62 28.45
N GLU A 430 22.27 -6.79 27.71
CA GLU A 430 23.47 -5.97 27.86
C GLU A 430 23.42 -4.75 26.95
N TRP A 431 23.65 -3.56 27.51
CA TRP A 431 23.79 -2.34 26.71
C TRP A 431 25.01 -2.41 25.80
N ARG A 432 24.80 -2.32 24.47
CA ARG A 432 25.85 -2.51 23.45
C ARG A 432 26.06 -1.33 22.50
N HIS A 433 25.36 -0.21 22.69
CA HIS A 433 25.30 0.90 21.73
C HIS A 433 26.21 2.09 22.11
N GLN A 434 27.32 1.81 22.81
CA GLN A 434 28.25 2.84 23.28
C GLN A 434 28.88 3.63 22.12
N GLU A 435 29.30 2.94 21.05
CA GLU A 435 29.87 3.58 19.85
C GLU A 435 28.84 4.49 19.15
N ALA A 436 27.60 4.04 19.01
CA ALA A 436 26.54 4.84 18.40
C ALA A 436 26.26 6.12 19.21
N LEU A 437 26.24 6.01 20.54
CA LEU A 437 26.09 7.14 21.45
C LEU A 437 27.24 8.15 21.28
N GLU A 438 28.50 7.68 21.27
CA GLU A 438 29.68 8.54 21.13
C GLU A 438 29.71 9.27 19.78
N ARG A 439 29.39 8.57 18.69
CA ARG A 439 29.33 9.16 17.34
C ARG A 439 28.25 10.23 17.22
N ALA A 440 27.11 10.05 17.90
CA ALA A 440 26.04 11.04 17.91
C ALA A 440 26.40 12.29 18.74
N ILE A 441 27.13 12.12 19.84
CA ILE A 441 27.68 13.23 20.63
C ILE A 441 28.67 14.02 19.77
N ALA A 442 29.60 13.33 19.11
CA ALA A 442 30.59 13.94 18.21
C ALA A 442 29.89 14.74 17.11
N TYR A 443 28.89 14.15 16.44
CA TYR A 443 28.13 14.82 15.40
C TYR A 443 27.54 16.16 15.86
N LEU A 444 26.80 16.21 16.99
CA LEU A 444 26.19 17.46 17.44
C LEU A 444 27.25 18.49 17.84
N VAL A 445 28.30 18.09 18.54
CA VAL A 445 29.39 19.00 18.96
C VAL A 445 30.07 19.61 17.73
N GLU A 446 30.34 18.82 16.69
CA GLU A 446 31.00 19.27 15.46
C GLU A 446 30.08 20.08 14.54
N ALA A 447 28.79 19.73 14.50
CA ALA A 447 27.79 20.40 13.66
C ALA A 447 27.24 21.70 14.27
N GLN A 448 27.62 22.06 15.51
CA GLN A 448 27.18 23.31 16.11
C GLN A 448 27.83 24.51 15.41
N HIS A 449 27.02 25.51 15.06
CA HIS A 449 27.49 26.74 14.44
C HIS A 449 28.26 27.61 15.45
N ASP A 450 29.10 28.52 14.95
CA ASP A 450 29.88 29.45 15.80
C ASP A 450 29.01 30.31 16.72
N ASN A 451 27.78 30.64 16.28
CA ASN A 451 26.81 31.40 17.06
C ASN A 451 26.04 30.54 18.09
N GLY A 452 26.36 29.25 18.22
CA GLY A 452 25.72 28.29 19.13
C GLY A 452 24.49 27.56 18.56
N GLN A 453 24.01 27.93 17.37
CA GLN A 453 22.84 27.31 16.74
C GLN A 453 23.11 25.86 16.29
N PHE A 454 22.06 25.04 16.28
CA PHE A 454 22.07 23.72 15.62
C PHE A 454 21.16 23.73 14.39
N GLY A 455 21.69 23.28 13.25
CA GLY A 455 21.00 23.23 11.97
C GLY A 455 20.76 24.60 11.33
N SER A 456 20.30 24.60 10.08
CA SER A 456 20.09 25.84 9.31
C SER A 456 18.86 25.79 8.39
N ALA A 457 18.41 26.96 7.95
CA ALA A 457 17.33 27.10 6.97
C ALA A 457 17.76 26.70 5.54
N MET A 458 19.01 26.25 5.35
CA MET A 458 19.50 25.85 4.04
C MET A 458 18.85 24.54 3.62
N SER A 459 18.29 24.52 2.42
CA SER A 459 17.83 23.29 1.78
C SER A 459 18.73 22.94 0.60
N ARG A 460 19.05 21.65 0.48
CA ARG A 460 19.70 21.08 -0.71
C ARG A 460 18.68 20.54 -1.72
N ARG A 461 17.37 20.76 -1.52
CA ARG A 461 16.27 20.17 -2.30
C ARG A 461 15.39 21.23 -2.97
N SER A 462 14.66 20.79 -3.99
CA SER A 462 13.70 21.61 -4.73
C SER A 462 12.30 21.66 -4.10
N ARG A 463 12.00 20.80 -3.13
CA ARG A 463 10.74 20.78 -2.36
C ARG A 463 11.00 20.37 -0.90
N ASP A 464 10.61 21.24 0.03
CA ASP A 464 10.58 21.00 1.48
C ASP A 464 9.15 21.15 2.02
N ILE A 465 8.96 20.98 3.34
CA ILE A 465 7.68 21.23 4.01
C ILE A 465 7.13 22.63 3.66
N TYR A 466 5.80 22.71 3.52
CA TYR A 466 5.09 23.96 3.29
C TYR A 466 5.41 24.99 4.38
N LEU A 467 6.06 26.07 3.98
CA LEU A 467 6.26 27.27 4.78
C LEU A 467 5.16 28.27 4.45
N GLY A 468 4.47 28.78 5.47
CA GLY A 468 3.59 29.93 5.27
C GLY A 468 4.34 31.27 5.29
N GLY A 469 5.63 31.29 5.68
CA GLY A 469 6.47 32.49 5.80
C GLY A 469 7.75 32.26 6.61
N SER A 470 8.59 33.29 6.79
CA SER A 470 9.86 33.22 7.53
C SER A 470 9.71 32.81 9.00
N ASN A 471 8.58 33.13 9.62
CA ASN A 471 8.26 32.68 10.98
C ASN A 471 8.20 31.15 11.11
N SER A 472 7.83 30.42 10.04
CA SER A 472 7.89 28.95 10.02
C SER A 472 9.33 28.46 10.16
N LEU A 473 10.27 29.09 9.44
CA LEU A 473 11.69 28.73 9.49
C LEU A 473 12.29 28.97 10.87
N HIS A 474 11.97 30.11 11.50
CA HIS A 474 12.44 30.41 12.85
C HIS A 474 11.85 29.43 13.89
N ALA A 475 10.56 29.09 13.76
CA ALA A 475 9.92 28.12 14.65
C ALA A 475 10.59 26.74 14.57
N PHE A 476 10.85 26.24 13.37
CA PHE A 476 11.57 24.96 13.21
C PHE A 476 13.01 25.04 13.69
N GLY A 477 13.70 26.16 13.45
CA GLY A 477 15.07 26.37 13.89
C GLY A 477 15.21 26.39 15.41
N GLU A 478 14.38 27.15 16.13
CA GLU A 478 14.41 27.20 17.60
C GLU A 478 14.02 25.86 18.23
N ALA A 479 12.99 25.19 17.71
CA ALA A 479 12.59 23.86 18.17
C ALA A 479 13.73 22.83 18.01
N THR A 480 14.37 22.83 16.83
CA THR A 480 15.50 21.96 16.52
C THR A 480 16.68 22.22 17.44
N HIS A 481 17.00 23.49 17.65
CA HIS A 481 18.07 23.91 18.54
C HIS A 481 17.82 23.42 19.97
N ALA A 482 16.60 23.60 20.50
CA ALA A 482 16.23 23.15 21.83
C ALA A 482 16.32 21.61 21.97
N LEU A 483 15.86 20.85 20.97
CA LEU A 483 15.95 19.38 20.95
C LEU A 483 17.40 18.89 20.93
N ALA A 484 18.24 19.46 20.08
CA ALA A 484 19.67 19.12 20.02
C ALA A 484 20.38 19.47 21.34
N TRP A 485 20.06 20.62 21.93
CA TRP A 485 20.60 21.05 23.22
C TRP A 485 20.20 20.10 24.35
N MET A 486 18.92 19.69 24.44
CA MET A 486 18.46 18.71 25.42
C MET A 486 19.13 17.34 25.23
N GLY A 487 19.33 16.91 23.98
CA GLY A 487 20.10 15.72 23.65
C GLY A 487 21.53 15.76 24.18
N LEU A 488 22.25 16.86 23.98
CA LEU A 488 23.59 17.04 24.56
C LEU A 488 23.58 17.19 26.08
N GLN A 489 22.50 17.70 26.67
CA GLN A 489 22.44 17.90 28.11
C GLN A 489 22.42 16.56 28.86
N CYS A 490 21.74 15.55 28.31
CA CYS A 490 21.55 14.27 28.98
C CYS A 490 22.78 13.33 28.91
N VAL A 491 23.76 13.61 28.05
CA VAL A 491 24.95 12.76 27.89
C VAL A 491 26.04 13.07 28.94
N PRO A 492 27.01 12.17 29.17
CA PRO A 492 28.12 12.43 30.09
C PRO A 492 28.87 13.73 29.79
N ALA A 493 29.21 14.47 30.84
CA ALA A 493 29.91 15.74 30.72
C ALA A 493 31.32 15.56 30.12
N SER A 494 31.66 16.40 29.16
CA SER A 494 33.02 16.58 28.63
C SER A 494 33.26 18.08 28.40
N GLU A 495 34.51 18.49 28.22
CA GLU A 495 34.84 19.89 27.92
C GLU A 495 34.13 20.36 26.64
N ALA A 496 34.11 19.53 25.60
CA ALA A 496 33.48 19.86 24.33
C ALA A 496 31.96 19.96 24.45
N VAL A 497 31.32 19.03 25.17
CA VAL A 497 29.87 19.07 25.44
C VAL A 497 29.51 20.28 26.28
N ASN A 498 30.26 20.60 27.33
CA ASN A 498 29.99 21.76 28.18
C ASN A 498 30.10 23.08 27.40
N LYS A 499 31.15 23.24 26.57
CA LYS A 499 31.28 24.41 25.68
C LYS A 499 30.13 24.51 24.69
N ALA A 500 29.68 23.39 24.12
CA ALA A 500 28.55 23.38 23.21
C ALA A 500 27.23 23.76 23.90
N LEU A 501 27.01 23.27 25.12
CA LEU A 501 25.83 23.61 25.94
C LEU A 501 25.82 25.08 26.36
N GLU A 502 26.98 25.66 26.73
CA GLU A 502 27.10 27.08 27.08
C GLU A 502 26.75 27.98 25.90
N ARG A 503 27.38 27.78 24.73
CA ARG A 503 27.06 28.53 23.51
C ARG A 503 25.61 28.34 23.07
N GLY A 504 25.10 27.11 23.20
CA GLY A 504 23.73 26.81 22.81
C GLY A 504 22.72 27.49 23.72
N LEU A 505 22.94 27.50 25.03
CA LEU A 505 22.09 28.25 25.96
C LEU A 505 22.14 29.76 25.67
N GLU A 506 23.32 30.30 25.39
CA GLU A 506 23.47 31.71 25.01
C GLU A 506 22.67 32.05 23.74
N TYR A 507 22.73 31.20 22.71
CA TYR A 507 21.89 31.35 21.52
C TYR A 507 20.41 31.32 21.88
N MET A 508 19.96 30.33 22.66
CA MET A 508 18.56 30.15 23.04
C MET A 508 18.00 31.33 23.85
N LEU A 509 18.82 31.97 24.69
CA LEU A 509 18.41 33.15 25.44
C LEU A 509 18.27 34.39 24.56
N ASN A 510 19.09 34.51 23.51
CA ASN A 510 19.17 35.69 22.64
C ASN A 510 18.40 35.55 21.32
N ALA A 511 17.92 34.35 20.97
CA ALA A 511 17.22 34.09 19.72
C ALA A 511 15.93 34.94 19.61
N PRO A 512 15.60 35.45 18.41
CA PRO A 512 14.45 36.31 18.22
C PRO A 512 13.14 35.55 18.42
N LYS A 513 12.20 36.16 19.17
CA LYS A 513 10.90 35.56 19.46
C LYS A 513 10.19 35.07 18.19
N THR A 514 9.84 33.79 18.15
CA THR A 514 9.03 33.21 17.08
C THR A 514 7.56 33.57 17.23
N GLY A 515 6.93 34.05 16.15
CA GLY A 515 5.50 34.36 16.10
C GLY A 515 4.69 33.42 15.21
N ARG A 516 3.37 33.60 15.19
CA ARG A 516 2.50 32.94 14.20
C ARG A 516 2.89 33.36 12.79
N VAL A 517 2.67 32.47 11.84
CA VAL A 517 2.95 32.74 10.43
C VAL A 517 1.82 33.54 9.81
N ASN A 518 0.60 33.08 10.06
CA ASN A 518 -0.66 33.71 9.73
C ASN A 518 -1.75 33.10 10.64
N ASP A 519 -2.99 33.47 10.40
CA ASP A 519 -4.15 33.03 11.20
C ASP A 519 -4.42 31.52 11.12
N HIS A 520 -3.98 30.87 10.04
CA HIS A 520 -4.23 29.44 9.79
C HIS A 520 -3.04 28.53 10.12
N THR A 521 -1.84 29.09 10.29
CA THR A 521 -0.58 28.33 10.45
C THR A 521 0.22 28.87 11.63
N PHE A 522 0.45 28.01 12.62
CA PHE A 522 1.10 28.37 13.89
C PHE A 522 2.10 27.30 14.34
N TYR A 523 3.09 27.02 13.48
CA TYR A 523 4.23 26.13 13.80
C TYR A 523 5.05 26.57 15.02
N ASN A 524 4.94 27.83 15.45
CA ASN A 524 5.56 28.34 16.67
C ASN A 524 5.08 27.62 17.94
N VAL A 525 4.01 26.82 17.88
CA VAL A 525 3.68 25.87 18.96
C VAL A 525 4.89 24.98 19.30
N TRP A 526 5.64 24.51 18.30
CA TRP A 526 6.78 23.62 18.51
C TRP A 526 7.99 24.32 19.13
N SER A 527 8.29 25.55 18.70
CA SER A 527 9.38 26.33 19.30
C SER A 527 9.07 26.65 20.76
N HIS A 528 7.88 27.21 21.03
CA HIS A 528 7.46 27.51 22.41
C HIS A 528 7.49 26.25 23.29
N SER A 529 7.10 25.10 22.75
CA SER A 529 7.14 23.83 23.48
C SER A 529 8.55 23.36 23.84
N TYR A 530 9.43 23.22 22.85
CA TYR A 530 10.76 22.64 23.12
C TYR A 530 11.71 23.63 23.77
N VAL A 531 11.63 24.92 23.46
CA VAL A 531 12.45 25.95 24.13
C VAL A 531 12.10 26.03 25.61
N THR A 532 10.80 26.00 25.98
CA THR A 532 10.42 26.01 27.41
C THR A 532 10.92 24.77 28.15
N GLN A 533 10.84 23.59 27.53
CA GLN A 533 11.38 22.36 28.11
C GLN A 533 12.91 22.43 28.29
N ALA A 534 13.64 22.87 27.28
CA ALA A 534 15.10 23.02 27.35
C ALA A 534 15.51 24.03 28.43
N LEU A 535 14.81 25.14 28.55
CA LEU A 535 15.05 26.14 29.60
C LEU A 535 14.73 25.61 31.00
N SER A 536 13.70 24.77 31.15
CA SER A 536 13.44 24.09 32.42
C SER A 536 14.59 23.15 32.81
N VAL A 537 15.11 22.37 31.86
CA VAL A 537 16.30 21.54 32.09
C VAL A 537 17.50 22.42 32.47
N ALA A 538 17.74 23.52 31.76
CA ALA A 538 18.83 24.45 32.06
C ALA A 538 18.69 25.13 33.44
N TYR A 539 17.46 25.46 33.87
CA TYR A 539 17.19 26.11 35.15
C TYR A 539 17.63 25.26 36.35
N HIS A 540 17.41 23.94 36.24
CA HIS A 540 17.75 22.96 37.26
C HIS A 540 19.22 22.51 37.20
N ASP A 541 19.91 22.80 36.11
CA ASP A 541 21.32 22.44 35.94
C ASP A 541 22.24 23.36 36.75
N PRO A 542 23.07 22.84 37.66
CA PRO A 542 24.00 23.66 38.45
C PRO A 542 24.98 24.46 37.60
N ARG A 543 25.33 24.01 36.38
CA ARG A 543 26.23 24.72 35.46
C ARG A 543 25.72 26.10 35.09
N PHE A 544 24.40 26.27 35.02
CA PHE A 544 23.76 27.52 34.58
C PHE A 544 23.13 28.31 35.72
N ALA A 545 23.54 28.06 36.96
CA ALA A 545 23.02 28.76 38.15
C ALA A 545 23.08 30.30 38.02
N LYS A 546 24.13 30.84 37.37
CA LYS A 546 24.30 32.28 37.12
C LYS A 546 23.29 32.85 36.11
N SER A 547 22.75 32.02 35.23
CA SER A 547 21.81 32.42 34.17
C SER A 547 20.35 32.19 34.55
N ARG A 548 20.06 31.71 35.78
CA ARG A 548 18.69 31.34 36.23
C ARG A 548 17.66 32.44 36.04
N GLU A 549 18.02 33.69 36.30
CA GLU A 549 17.11 34.82 36.10
C GLU A 549 16.77 35.04 34.61
N ALA A 550 17.77 34.98 33.74
CA ALA A 550 17.58 35.10 32.29
C ALA A 550 16.78 33.90 31.72
N ILE A 551 17.08 32.69 32.17
CA ILE A 551 16.36 31.45 31.83
C ILE A 551 14.90 31.57 32.24
N MET A 552 14.62 31.94 33.49
CA MET A 552 13.27 32.13 34.01
C MET A 552 12.49 33.17 33.20
N LYS A 553 13.14 34.30 32.88
CA LYS A 553 12.53 35.37 32.08
C LYS A 553 12.14 34.86 30.69
N ARG A 554 13.04 34.17 29.98
CA ARG A 554 12.77 33.61 28.65
C ARG A 554 11.69 32.52 28.72
N ALA A 555 11.80 31.57 29.65
CA ALA A 555 10.83 30.49 29.82
C ALA A 555 9.41 31.01 30.08
N LYS A 556 9.27 32.06 30.91
CA LYS A 556 7.98 32.73 31.14
C LYS A 556 7.39 33.32 29.86
N GLN A 557 8.21 33.92 29.01
CA GLN A 557 7.76 34.49 27.73
C GLN A 557 7.30 33.42 26.74
N GLU A 558 8.04 32.31 26.65
CA GLU A 558 7.71 31.17 25.79
C GLU A 558 6.42 30.49 26.27
N PHE A 559 6.32 30.24 27.58
CA PHE A 559 5.13 29.65 28.20
C PHE A 559 3.87 30.51 28.00
N GLN A 560 3.98 31.83 28.22
CA GLN A 560 2.88 32.75 27.95
C GLN A 560 2.48 32.76 26.47
N SER A 561 3.44 32.64 25.56
CA SER A 561 3.18 32.59 24.12
C SER A 561 2.49 31.29 23.72
N LEU A 562 2.86 30.17 24.33
CA LEU A 562 2.18 28.89 24.16
C LEU A 562 0.72 28.96 24.65
N LEU A 563 0.45 29.54 25.82
CA LEU A 563 -0.91 29.63 26.37
C LEU A 563 -1.88 30.38 25.42
N VAL A 564 -1.39 31.37 24.67
CA VAL A 564 -2.19 32.10 23.66
C VAL A 564 -2.53 31.23 22.44
N LEU A 565 -1.83 30.10 22.24
CA LEU A 565 -2.12 29.13 21.19
C LEU A 565 -3.13 28.06 21.61
N GLN A 566 -3.55 28.02 22.87
CA GLN A 566 -4.58 27.06 23.29
C GLN A 566 -5.89 27.37 22.56
N ALA A 567 -6.41 26.35 21.90
CA ALA A 567 -7.63 26.46 21.11
C ALA A 567 -8.88 26.46 22.01
N ALA A 568 -10.02 26.88 21.46
CA ALA A 568 -11.28 26.99 22.19
C ALA A 568 -11.78 25.65 22.76
N ASP A 569 -11.36 24.54 22.15
CA ASP A 569 -11.67 23.19 22.64
C ASP A 569 -10.77 22.76 23.81
N GLY A 570 -9.69 23.49 24.08
CA GLY A 570 -8.68 23.19 25.09
C GLY A 570 -7.42 22.53 24.54
N GLY A 571 -7.44 22.09 23.28
CA GLY A 571 -6.30 21.45 22.62
C GLY A 571 -5.29 22.43 22.05
N PHE A 572 -4.25 21.85 21.44
CA PHE A 572 -3.23 22.56 20.68
C PHE A 572 -3.07 21.92 19.30
N GLY A 573 -2.76 22.73 18.29
CA GLY A 573 -2.49 22.27 16.92
C GLY A 573 -1.44 23.14 16.25
N TYR A 574 -1.28 22.98 14.95
CA TYR A 574 -0.40 23.81 14.10
C TYR A 574 -1.10 24.34 12.86
N PHE A 575 -2.31 23.85 12.57
CA PHE A 575 -3.20 24.34 11.54
C PHE A 575 -4.60 24.59 12.09
N ASP A 576 -5.25 25.64 11.58
CA ASP A 576 -6.66 25.92 11.80
C ASP A 576 -7.25 26.61 10.56
N MET A 577 -7.78 25.81 9.64
CA MET A 577 -8.32 26.31 8.37
C MET A 577 -9.71 26.96 8.54
N ASP A 578 -10.37 26.74 9.67
CA ASP A 578 -11.70 27.27 9.99
C ASP A 578 -11.64 28.49 10.92
N HIS A 579 -10.45 29.07 11.07
CA HIS A 579 -10.20 30.19 11.96
C HIS A 579 -11.04 31.42 11.59
N ARG A 580 -11.90 31.87 12.52
CA ARG A 580 -12.74 33.08 12.39
C ARG A 580 -12.74 33.97 13.65
N LEU A 581 -11.93 33.66 14.67
CA LEU A 581 -11.95 34.27 16.01
C LEU A 581 -10.52 34.54 16.54
N GLY A 582 -10.32 35.19 17.69
CA GLY A 582 -8.97 35.48 18.24
C GLY A 582 -8.11 34.25 18.63
N PRO A 583 -8.59 33.33 19.49
CA PRO A 583 -7.92 32.04 19.73
C PRO A 583 -8.25 31.01 18.64
N PRO A 584 -7.40 29.98 18.40
CA PRO A 584 -7.71 28.92 17.45
C PRO A 584 -9.05 28.23 17.75
N SER A 585 -9.77 27.81 16.72
CA SER A 585 -11.15 27.29 16.77
C SER A 585 -11.27 25.96 17.51
N GLY A 586 -10.20 25.15 17.51
CA GLY A 586 -10.16 23.80 18.09
C GLY A 586 -10.44 22.67 17.10
N VAL A 587 -10.93 22.97 15.89
CA VAL A 587 -11.21 21.94 14.86
C VAL A 587 -9.92 21.24 14.39
N GLY A 588 -8.80 21.98 14.39
CA GLY A 588 -7.46 21.50 14.03
C GLY A 588 -6.57 21.08 15.19
N SER A 589 -7.09 20.97 16.42
CA SER A 589 -6.32 20.46 17.57
C SER A 589 -5.84 19.04 17.28
N THR A 590 -4.57 18.75 17.59
CA THR A 590 -3.95 17.44 17.38
C THR A 590 -3.55 16.83 18.73
N PRO A 591 -3.58 15.49 18.88
CA PRO A 591 -3.31 14.89 20.17
C PRO A 591 -1.83 15.02 20.57
N PHE A 592 -0.91 14.96 19.61
CA PHE A 592 0.53 15.09 19.84
C PHE A 592 0.95 16.51 20.22
N ASN A 593 0.37 17.56 19.61
CA ASN A 593 0.65 18.92 20.08
C ASN A 593 0.04 19.17 21.46
N THR A 594 -1.17 18.65 21.71
CA THR A 594 -1.82 18.77 23.01
C THR A 594 -1.01 18.06 24.11
N ALA A 595 -0.51 16.85 23.83
CA ALA A 595 0.36 16.11 24.71
C ALA A 595 1.69 16.82 24.97
N THR A 596 2.34 17.33 23.91
CA THR A 596 3.59 18.07 24.05
C THR A 596 3.40 19.37 24.85
N ALA A 597 2.24 20.03 24.74
CA ALA A 597 1.92 21.20 25.56
C ALA A 597 1.74 20.83 27.06
N LEU A 598 1.24 19.64 27.37
CA LEU A 598 1.15 19.16 28.76
C LEU A 598 2.55 18.94 29.38
N ASP A 599 3.53 18.46 28.61
CA ASP A 599 4.94 18.43 29.08
C ASP A 599 5.48 19.82 29.38
N VAL A 600 5.05 20.84 28.62
CA VAL A 600 5.45 22.23 28.87
C VAL A 600 4.84 22.76 30.16
N PHE A 601 3.62 22.33 30.50
CA PHE A 601 2.97 22.71 31.74
C PHE A 601 3.75 22.13 32.93
N ASP A 602 4.17 20.87 32.83
CA ASP A 602 5.01 20.24 33.85
C ASP A 602 6.39 20.91 33.94
N ALA A 603 6.99 21.26 32.80
CA ALA A 603 8.25 22.02 32.75
C ALA A 603 8.12 23.41 33.39
N ALA A 604 7.01 24.12 33.14
CA ALA A 604 6.74 25.43 33.73
C ALA A 604 6.54 25.33 35.26
N GLU A 605 5.74 24.37 35.72
CA GLU A 605 5.52 24.10 37.15
C GLU A 605 6.82 23.74 37.87
N SER A 606 7.69 22.94 37.27
CA SER A 606 8.99 22.58 37.87
C SER A 606 9.89 23.80 38.15
N MET A 607 9.75 24.85 37.34
CA MET A 607 10.46 26.12 37.55
C MET A 607 9.74 27.06 38.54
N GLY A 608 8.52 26.73 38.96
CA GLY A 608 7.68 27.57 39.82
C GLY A 608 6.80 28.57 39.07
N LEU A 609 6.57 28.38 37.77
CA LEU A 609 5.57 29.15 37.03
C LEU A 609 4.16 28.63 37.32
N GLU A 610 3.20 29.54 37.47
CA GLU A 610 1.80 29.19 37.67
C GLU A 610 1.17 28.69 36.35
N VAL A 611 0.74 27.43 36.34
CA VAL A 611 -0.04 26.85 35.24
C VAL A 611 -1.53 27.02 35.54
N PRO A 612 -2.31 27.67 34.66
CA PRO A 612 -3.75 27.79 34.87
C PRO A 612 -4.42 26.41 34.90
N LYS A 613 -4.99 26.03 36.05
CA LYS A 613 -5.67 24.72 36.21
C LYS A 613 -6.69 24.43 35.11
N LYS A 614 -7.49 25.44 34.73
CA LYS A 614 -8.48 25.31 33.64
C LYS A 614 -7.84 24.97 32.29
N ALA A 615 -6.66 25.53 32.00
CA ALA A 615 -5.94 25.24 30.76
C ALA A 615 -5.46 23.78 30.73
N ARG A 616 -4.88 23.30 31.84
CA ARG A 616 -4.44 21.91 32.00
C ARG A 616 -5.60 20.92 31.89
N ASP A 617 -6.68 21.18 32.63
CA ASP A 617 -7.86 20.31 32.64
C ASP A 617 -8.51 20.21 31.24
N ALA A 618 -8.60 21.33 30.52
CA ALA A 618 -9.14 21.38 29.17
C ALA A 618 -8.25 20.65 28.14
N ALA A 619 -6.93 20.76 28.26
CA ALA A 619 -5.99 20.02 27.42
C ALA A 619 -6.07 18.51 27.67
N LEU A 620 -6.11 18.08 28.93
CA LEU A 620 -6.30 16.67 29.29
C LEU A 620 -7.64 16.12 28.79
N HIS A 621 -8.72 16.90 28.89
CA HIS A 621 -10.02 16.53 28.35
C HIS A 621 -9.98 16.34 26.83
N THR A 622 -9.44 17.31 26.10
CA THR A 622 -9.31 17.22 24.64
C THR A 622 -8.44 16.05 24.19
N LEU A 623 -7.34 15.78 24.89
CA LEU A 623 -6.49 14.63 24.60
C LEU A 623 -7.22 13.30 24.82
N GLN A 624 -8.00 13.20 25.90
CA GLN A 624 -8.84 12.03 26.19
C GLN A 624 -9.93 11.85 25.13
N ASP A 625 -10.57 12.93 24.69
CA ASP A 625 -11.62 12.91 23.66
C ASP A 625 -11.09 12.44 22.29
N MET A 626 -9.80 12.65 22.02
CA MET A 626 -9.17 12.19 20.78
C MET A 626 -8.69 10.73 20.82
N ARG A 627 -8.80 10.05 21.98
CA ARG A 627 -8.39 8.65 22.15
C ARG A 627 -9.50 7.69 21.72
N LEU A 628 -9.15 6.73 20.87
CA LEU A 628 -10.06 5.70 20.39
C LEU A 628 -10.14 4.50 21.36
N PRO A 629 -11.20 3.67 21.28
CA PRO A 629 -11.30 2.44 22.07
C PRO A 629 -10.12 1.48 21.88
N SER A 630 -9.52 1.46 20.68
CA SER A 630 -8.33 0.66 20.37
C SER A 630 -7.06 1.16 21.07
N GLY A 631 -7.07 2.32 21.72
CA GLY A 631 -5.88 2.98 22.25
C GLY A 631 -5.13 3.85 21.25
N ALA A 632 -5.48 3.79 19.96
CA ALA A 632 -5.04 4.72 18.93
C ALA A 632 -5.63 6.12 19.16
N TYR A 633 -5.12 7.12 18.43
CA TYR A 633 -5.61 8.49 18.48
C TYR A 633 -6.01 8.98 17.09
N PHE A 634 -7.06 9.80 17.03
CA PHE A 634 -7.35 10.58 15.83
C PHE A 634 -6.14 11.46 15.48
N TYR A 635 -5.86 11.64 14.19
CA TYR A 635 -4.79 12.52 13.74
C TYR A 635 -4.99 13.98 14.20
N SER A 636 -6.23 14.46 14.13
CA SER A 636 -6.67 15.74 14.68
C SER A 636 -8.16 15.68 15.00
N ARG A 637 -8.68 16.65 15.75
CA ARG A 637 -10.08 16.63 16.23
C ARG A 637 -11.10 16.46 15.12
N ASN A 638 -10.95 17.13 13.98
CA ASN A 638 -11.82 16.96 12.81
C ASN A 638 -11.80 15.56 12.16
N HIS A 639 -10.88 14.67 12.54
CA HIS A 639 -10.85 13.29 12.07
C HIS A 639 -11.82 12.38 12.82
N TYR A 640 -12.62 12.90 13.76
CA TYR A 640 -13.62 12.13 14.48
C TYR A 640 -14.65 11.43 13.58
N PHE A 641 -14.88 11.98 12.37
CA PHE A 641 -15.74 11.37 11.35
C PHE A 641 -15.12 10.18 10.62
N TYR A 642 -13.83 9.90 10.86
CA TYR A 642 -13.06 8.87 10.16
C TYR A 642 -12.32 7.96 11.16
N PRO A 643 -13.00 7.30 12.12
CA PRO A 643 -12.34 6.49 13.15
C PRO A 643 -11.47 5.34 12.61
N HIS A 644 -11.79 4.81 11.43
CA HIS A 644 -10.98 3.81 10.73
C HIS A 644 -10.12 4.39 9.60
N GLY A 645 -9.99 5.72 9.54
CA GLY A 645 -9.09 6.41 8.62
C GLY A 645 -7.66 5.91 8.79
N ARG A 646 -6.87 5.94 7.72
CA ARG A 646 -5.53 5.34 7.67
C ARG A 646 -4.61 5.78 8.83
N ALA A 647 -4.63 7.07 9.18
CA ALA A 647 -3.85 7.63 10.29
C ALA A 647 -4.40 7.29 11.68
N ASN A 648 -5.66 6.87 11.79
CA ASN A 648 -6.38 6.72 13.06
C ASN A 648 -6.43 5.26 13.54
N GLN A 649 -5.93 4.32 12.73
CA GLN A 649 -5.71 2.94 13.15
C GLN A 649 -4.45 2.84 14.03
N VAL A 650 -4.28 1.74 14.76
CA VAL A 650 -3.16 1.52 15.69
C VAL A 650 -1.83 1.77 14.99
N GLU A 651 -1.67 1.17 13.81
CA GLU A 651 -0.47 1.24 12.97
C GLU A 651 -0.19 2.64 12.43
N GLY A 652 -1.21 3.49 12.28
CA GLY A 652 -1.07 4.89 11.87
C GLY A 652 -0.87 5.87 13.01
N SER A 653 -1.18 5.44 14.23
CA SER A 653 -1.07 6.20 15.47
C SER A 653 0.26 5.93 16.21
N LEU A 654 1.04 4.92 15.79
CA LEU A 654 2.26 4.46 16.45
C LEU A 654 3.20 5.58 16.88
N GLY A 655 3.39 6.59 16.04
CA GLY A 655 4.30 7.70 16.31
C GLY A 655 3.76 8.75 17.29
N ARG A 656 2.47 8.69 17.66
CA ARG A 656 1.79 9.68 18.51
C ARG A 656 1.28 9.08 19.82
N SER A 657 0.93 7.79 19.82
CA SER A 657 0.22 7.14 20.93
C SER A 657 0.94 7.28 22.27
N GLN A 658 2.27 7.07 22.31
CA GLN A 658 3.07 7.09 23.53
C GLN A 658 3.12 8.50 24.11
N ALA A 659 3.29 9.50 23.24
CA ALA A 659 3.24 10.90 23.65
C ALA A 659 1.91 11.26 24.29
N CYS A 660 0.81 10.73 23.77
CA CYS A 660 -0.53 11.01 24.25
C CYS A 660 -0.91 10.20 25.51
N ASN A 661 -0.47 8.95 25.59
CA ASN A 661 -0.78 8.08 26.72
C ASN A 661 -0.05 8.51 28.00
N LEU A 662 1.19 8.98 27.91
CA LEU A 662 1.98 9.39 29.09
C LEU A 662 1.30 10.46 29.97
N PRO A 663 0.86 11.62 29.47
CA PRO A 663 0.19 12.63 30.29
C PRO A 663 -1.18 12.17 30.80
N LEU A 664 -1.90 11.31 30.06
CA LEU A 664 -3.15 10.73 30.54
C LEU A 664 -2.90 9.74 31.69
N TYR A 665 -1.85 8.94 31.61
CA TYR A 665 -1.41 8.07 32.70
C TYR A 665 -1.01 8.88 33.94
N ASN A 666 -0.19 9.93 33.78
CA ASN A 666 0.21 10.81 34.89
C ASN A 666 -0.99 11.49 35.57
N ALA A 667 -2.05 11.77 34.81
CA ALA A 667 -3.31 12.31 35.32
C ALA A 667 -4.26 11.25 35.92
N GLY A 668 -3.84 9.99 36.02
CA GLY A 668 -4.64 8.88 36.54
C GLY A 668 -5.79 8.44 35.63
N ARG A 669 -5.73 8.77 34.32
CA ARG A 669 -6.78 8.44 33.34
C ARG A 669 -6.49 7.17 32.54
N LEU A 670 -5.25 6.67 32.59
CA LEU A 670 -4.85 5.39 32.00
C LEU A 670 -4.15 4.50 33.04
N THR A 671 -4.21 3.19 32.81
CA THR A 671 -3.49 2.19 33.63
C THR A 671 -2.09 1.90 33.07
N ALA A 672 -1.23 1.30 33.90
CA ALA A 672 0.09 0.83 33.44
C ALA A 672 -0.03 -0.21 32.32
N ASN A 673 -1.03 -1.10 32.37
CA ASN A 673 -1.30 -2.06 31.30
C ASN A 673 -1.61 -1.37 29.97
N GLN A 674 -2.38 -0.29 29.97
CA GLN A 674 -2.67 0.45 28.74
C GLN A 674 -1.43 1.15 28.15
N LEU A 675 -0.46 1.54 29.00
CA LEU A 675 0.84 2.01 28.52
C LEU A 675 1.64 0.86 27.90
N LYS A 676 1.65 -0.30 28.56
CA LYS A 676 2.33 -1.50 28.08
C LYS A 676 1.77 -1.98 26.73
N ASP A 677 0.45 -2.09 26.60
CA ASP A 677 -0.23 -2.46 25.35
C ASP A 677 0.19 -1.52 24.19
N SER A 678 0.28 -0.21 24.47
CA SER A 678 0.73 0.77 23.46
C SER A 678 2.22 0.68 23.12
N LEU A 679 3.07 0.13 24.00
CA LEU A 679 4.48 -0.15 23.71
C LEU A 679 4.60 -1.45 22.90
N ASP A 680 3.79 -2.45 23.22
CA ASP A 680 3.67 -3.70 22.47
C ASP A 680 3.23 -3.41 21.02
N ASP A 681 2.21 -2.56 20.83
CA ASP A 681 1.76 -2.10 19.51
C ASP A 681 2.91 -1.45 18.70
N LEU A 682 3.72 -0.59 19.32
CA LEU A 682 4.84 0.06 18.64
C LEU A 682 5.89 -0.93 18.16
N ILE A 683 6.20 -1.94 18.98
CA ILE A 683 7.20 -2.96 18.64
C ILE A 683 6.64 -3.92 17.59
N GLN A 684 5.42 -4.41 17.78
CA GLN A 684 4.78 -5.38 16.88
C GLN A 684 4.53 -4.80 15.48
N HIS A 685 4.20 -3.52 15.40
CA HIS A 685 3.84 -2.83 14.15
C HIS A 685 4.93 -1.86 13.68
N HIS A 686 6.16 -1.99 14.19
CA HIS A 686 7.26 -1.05 13.96
C HIS A 686 7.55 -0.79 12.48
N ASP A 687 7.41 -1.82 11.63
CA ASP A 687 7.63 -1.70 10.17
C ASP A 687 6.82 -0.56 9.54
N TYR A 688 5.64 -0.23 10.06
CA TYR A 688 4.80 0.84 9.53
C TYR A 688 5.27 2.24 9.85
N ILE A 689 5.98 2.44 10.97
CA ILE A 689 6.63 3.73 11.26
C ILE A 689 8.01 3.79 10.60
N GLU A 690 8.73 2.67 10.53
CA GLU A 690 10.04 2.58 9.87
C GLU A 690 9.96 2.83 8.36
N ILE A 691 8.97 2.26 7.66
CA ILE A 691 8.79 2.50 6.22
C ILE A 691 8.51 3.99 5.89
N ALA A 692 8.08 4.78 6.86
CA ALA A 692 7.92 6.23 6.70
C ALA A 692 9.25 6.98 6.77
N ARG A 693 10.24 6.47 7.51
CA ARG A 693 11.50 7.17 7.77
C ARG A 693 12.20 7.59 6.47
N GLN A 694 12.72 8.83 6.46
CA GLN A 694 13.42 9.48 5.36
C GLN A 694 12.63 9.69 4.05
N ARG A 695 11.33 9.40 4.04
CA ARG A 695 10.46 9.68 2.89
C ARG A 695 10.31 11.17 2.63
N GLN A 696 10.10 11.52 1.36
CA GLN A 696 10.03 12.91 0.92
C GLN A 696 8.68 13.55 1.24
N LEU A 697 7.58 12.81 1.11
CA LEU A 697 6.25 13.32 1.36
C LEU A 697 5.75 12.82 2.72
N PRO A 698 5.36 13.71 3.64
CA PRO A 698 4.73 13.26 4.87
C PRO A 698 3.41 12.55 4.55
N HIS A 699 3.05 11.57 5.38
CA HIS A 699 1.80 10.80 5.27
C HIS A 699 1.62 9.98 3.98
N GLU A 700 2.68 9.76 3.20
CA GLU A 700 2.58 8.99 1.95
C GLU A 700 2.55 7.46 2.15
N THR A 701 2.83 6.99 3.37
CA THR A 701 2.78 5.56 3.75
C THR A 701 1.35 5.06 3.92
N TRP A 702 1.19 3.73 4.04
CA TRP A 702 -0.11 3.06 4.10
C TRP A 702 -1.02 3.63 5.19
N PHE A 703 -0.53 3.61 6.42
CA PHE A 703 -1.24 4.17 7.57
C PHE A 703 -0.95 5.65 7.79
N ALA A 704 -0.48 6.36 6.76
CA ALA A 704 -0.19 7.78 6.82
C ALA A 704 0.75 8.17 7.98
N ASN A 705 1.67 7.27 8.38
CA ASN A 705 2.78 7.64 9.25
C ASN A 705 3.64 8.66 8.52
N ALA A 706 3.88 9.79 9.18
CA ALA A 706 4.84 10.77 8.70
C ALA A 706 6.23 10.50 9.28
N PRO A 707 7.30 10.86 8.55
CA PRO A 707 8.64 10.43 8.92
C PRO A 707 9.13 11.12 10.20
N TYR A 708 8.72 12.37 10.43
CA TYR A 708 9.03 13.15 11.64
C TYR A 708 8.41 12.59 12.93
N TYR A 709 7.61 11.53 12.86
CA TYR A 709 7.14 10.84 14.05
C TYR A 709 8.09 9.75 14.54
N TYR A 710 9.09 9.33 13.75
CA TYR A 710 9.92 8.20 14.12
C TYR A 710 10.63 8.47 15.45
N TYR A 711 11.55 9.44 15.53
CA TYR A 711 12.25 9.66 16.79
C TYR A 711 11.36 10.30 17.87
N TYR A 712 10.36 11.07 17.48
CA TYR A 712 9.37 11.63 18.41
C TYR A 712 8.63 10.51 19.18
N GLY A 713 8.05 9.54 18.46
CA GLY A 713 7.34 8.41 19.08
C GLY A 713 8.25 7.54 19.94
N HIS A 714 9.48 7.27 19.48
CA HIS A 714 10.47 6.49 20.23
C HIS A 714 10.96 7.22 21.49
N TYR A 715 11.08 8.55 21.44
CA TYR A 715 11.40 9.34 22.64
C TYR A 715 10.31 9.20 23.70
N TYR A 716 9.04 9.32 23.33
CA TYR A 716 7.97 9.12 24.29
C TYR A 716 7.82 7.66 24.72
N ALA A 717 8.13 6.69 23.85
CA ALA A 717 8.22 5.29 24.24
C ALA A 717 9.26 5.09 25.35
N SER A 718 10.43 5.72 25.23
CA SER A 718 11.48 5.66 26.27
C SER A 718 11.02 6.21 27.63
N ARG A 719 10.12 7.22 27.64
CA ARG A 719 9.52 7.76 28.86
C ARG A 719 8.40 6.87 29.40
N CYS A 720 7.57 6.28 28.54
CA CYS A 720 6.55 5.32 28.96
C CYS A 720 7.16 4.08 29.61
N ILE A 721 8.33 3.63 29.17
CA ILE A 721 9.06 2.50 29.77
C ILE A 721 9.38 2.78 31.26
N GLU A 722 9.70 4.02 31.63
CA GLU A 722 9.98 4.40 33.03
C GLU A 722 8.75 4.31 33.94
N ALA A 723 7.55 4.26 33.37
CA ALA A 723 6.29 4.10 34.10
C ALA A 723 5.86 2.63 34.28
N LEU A 724 6.55 1.68 33.63
CA LEU A 724 6.28 0.24 33.79
C LEU A 724 6.86 -0.31 35.10
N ASP A 725 6.51 -1.55 35.43
CA ASP A 725 7.13 -2.28 36.53
C ASP A 725 8.63 -2.53 36.26
N GLU A 726 9.46 -2.40 37.30
CA GLU A 726 10.93 -2.42 37.19
C GLU A 726 11.46 -3.68 36.48
N SER A 727 10.81 -4.83 36.68
CA SER A 727 11.17 -6.11 36.05
C SER A 727 10.99 -6.15 34.53
N GLU A 728 10.14 -5.28 33.97
CA GLU A 728 9.81 -5.29 32.54
C GLU A 728 10.60 -4.26 31.73
N ARG A 729 11.08 -3.19 32.39
CA ARG A 729 11.67 -2.02 31.72
C ARG A 729 12.88 -2.37 30.85
N ALA A 730 13.75 -3.24 31.34
CA ALA A 730 15.02 -3.57 30.69
C ALA A 730 14.81 -4.18 29.29
N ALA A 731 13.80 -5.04 29.12
CA ALA A 731 13.51 -5.69 27.85
C ALA A 731 13.01 -4.70 26.80
N TYR A 732 12.05 -3.84 27.16
CA TYR A 732 11.58 -2.77 26.26
C TYR A 732 12.70 -1.77 25.94
N ALA A 733 13.52 -1.41 26.93
CA ALA A 733 14.64 -0.49 26.73
C ALA A 733 15.68 -1.05 25.76
N ALA A 734 16.00 -2.36 25.86
CA ALA A 734 16.95 -3.01 24.96
C ALA A 734 16.43 -3.02 23.51
N THR A 735 15.16 -3.43 23.32
CA THR A 735 14.52 -3.42 22.00
C THR A 735 14.49 -2.01 21.40
N LEU A 736 14.08 -1.01 22.17
CA LEU A 736 13.99 0.38 21.70
C LEU A 736 15.38 0.92 21.31
N ALA A 737 16.41 0.59 22.08
CA ALA A 737 17.78 1.00 21.80
C ALA A 737 18.33 0.36 20.53
N ASP A 738 18.08 -0.94 20.32
CA ASP A 738 18.46 -1.63 19.08
C ASP A 738 17.78 -1.01 17.86
N LEU A 739 16.47 -0.73 17.94
CA LEU A 739 15.70 -0.11 16.85
C LEU A 739 16.23 1.29 16.49
N VAL A 740 16.60 2.10 17.48
CA VAL A 740 17.15 3.44 17.25
C VAL A 740 18.60 3.39 16.78
N ALA A 741 19.47 2.61 17.42
CA ALA A 741 20.88 2.53 17.03
C ALA A 741 21.07 2.03 15.59
N ALA A 742 20.18 1.15 15.11
CA ALA A 742 20.20 0.63 13.74
C ALA A 742 19.95 1.70 12.66
N THR A 743 19.45 2.89 13.01
CA THR A 743 19.14 3.95 12.04
C THR A 743 20.19 5.06 11.96
N GLN A 744 21.36 4.88 12.59
CA GLN A 744 22.45 5.86 12.56
C GLN A 744 23.09 5.94 11.18
N ASP A 745 23.27 7.16 10.67
CA ASP A 745 23.98 7.40 9.41
C ASP A 745 25.50 7.31 9.59
N SER A 746 26.22 7.23 8.46
CA SER A 746 27.69 7.12 8.45
C SER A 746 28.43 8.30 9.10
N ASP A 747 27.83 9.49 9.12
CA ASP A 747 28.36 10.69 9.77
C ASP A 747 28.05 10.75 11.28
N GLY A 748 27.41 9.71 11.83
CA GLY A 748 27.05 9.62 13.25
C GLY A 748 25.72 10.28 13.60
N CYS A 749 25.06 10.95 12.65
CA CYS A 749 23.78 11.58 12.91
C CYS A 749 22.61 10.59 12.87
N PHE A 750 21.49 11.04 13.40
CA PHE A 750 20.19 10.40 13.24
C PHE A 750 19.24 11.40 12.59
N TRP A 751 18.53 10.98 11.53
CA TRP A 751 17.49 11.83 10.93
C TRP A 751 16.37 10.99 10.33
N ASP A 752 15.14 11.47 10.50
CA ASP A 752 13.92 10.78 10.11
C ASP A 752 13.12 11.54 9.04
N PHE A 753 13.26 12.86 8.94
CA PHE A 753 12.57 13.67 7.95
C PHE A 753 13.49 14.74 7.34
N PRO A 754 13.44 14.98 6.02
CA PRO A 754 14.18 16.05 5.36
C PRO A 754 13.56 17.42 5.66
N LEU A 755 13.76 17.93 6.87
CA LEU A 755 13.37 19.28 7.28
C LEU A 755 14.55 20.23 7.13
N TYR A 756 14.82 20.72 5.91
CA TYR A 756 16.00 21.57 5.64
C TYR A 756 17.28 20.90 6.20
N ASP A 757 18.22 21.69 6.67
CA ASP A 757 19.38 21.24 7.44
C ASP A 757 19.07 21.08 8.95
N TYR A 758 17.79 21.19 9.35
CA TYR A 758 17.36 20.96 10.72
C TYR A 758 17.17 19.47 11.05
N GLY A 759 16.81 18.67 10.04
CA GLY A 759 16.50 17.23 10.13
C GLY A 759 17.46 16.42 11.00
N LYS A 760 18.76 16.56 10.74
CA LYS A 760 19.80 15.81 11.41
C LYS A 760 20.03 16.24 12.86
N ALA A 761 19.91 17.53 13.14
CA ALA A 761 20.14 18.05 14.48
C ALA A 761 19.05 17.60 15.45
N TYR A 762 17.76 17.76 15.11
CA TYR A 762 16.68 17.36 16.02
C TYR A 762 16.61 15.83 16.15
N GLY A 763 16.82 15.09 15.05
CA GLY A 763 16.78 13.63 15.06
C GLY A 763 17.87 13.05 15.97
N THR A 764 19.08 13.61 15.89
CA THR A 764 20.20 13.25 16.78
C THR A 764 19.91 13.66 18.23
N GLY A 765 19.27 14.82 18.46
CA GLY A 765 18.82 15.24 19.79
C GLY A 765 17.89 14.22 20.44
N TYR A 766 16.86 13.75 19.72
CA TYR A 766 15.99 12.68 20.21
C TYR A 766 16.74 11.38 20.44
N ALA A 767 17.58 10.96 19.49
CA ALA A 767 18.32 9.72 19.60
C ALA A 767 19.23 9.69 20.84
N LEU A 768 19.91 10.80 21.16
CA LEU A 768 20.70 10.91 22.39
C LEU A 768 19.84 10.76 23.65
N MET A 769 18.67 11.40 23.70
CA MET A 769 17.74 11.25 24.82
C MET A 769 17.23 9.81 24.97
N ILE A 770 16.92 9.15 23.85
CA ILE A 770 16.44 7.74 23.85
C ILE A 770 17.57 6.81 24.31
N LEU A 771 18.74 6.90 23.70
CA LEU A 771 19.87 6.00 23.98
C LEU A 771 20.38 6.18 25.42
N THR A 772 20.45 7.42 25.91
CA THR A 772 20.85 7.69 27.30
C THR A 772 19.86 7.10 28.29
N ARG A 773 18.55 7.28 28.04
CA ARG A 773 17.49 6.79 28.94
C ARG A 773 17.41 5.27 28.96
N THR A 774 17.50 4.65 27.79
CA THR A 774 17.53 3.18 27.66
C THR A 774 18.78 2.57 28.28
N LYS A 775 19.96 3.19 28.11
CA LYS A 775 21.20 2.80 28.81
C LYS A 775 21.01 2.80 30.33
N ALA A 776 20.55 3.92 30.90
CA ALA A 776 20.33 4.05 32.33
C ALA A 776 19.31 3.01 32.86
N THR A 777 18.27 2.72 32.08
CA THR A 777 17.24 1.73 32.43
C THR A 777 17.80 0.31 32.47
N ILE A 778 18.63 -0.05 31.50
CA ILE A 778 19.25 -1.38 31.41
C ILE A 778 20.32 -1.56 32.50
N GLU A 779 21.15 -0.54 32.74
CA GLU A 779 22.20 -0.58 33.77
C GLU A 779 21.62 -0.63 35.19
N ALA A 780 20.42 -0.10 35.41
CA ALA A 780 19.72 -0.16 36.70
C ALA A 780 19.02 -1.52 36.94
N ALA A 781 18.91 -2.40 35.95
CA ALA A 781 18.12 -3.62 36.06
C ALA A 781 18.73 -4.63 37.08
N PRO A 782 17.90 -5.29 37.92
CA PRO A 782 18.39 -6.31 38.84
C PRO A 782 19.02 -7.49 38.08
N LYS A 783 20.21 -7.95 38.47
CA LYS A 783 20.93 -9.07 37.82
C LYS A 783 20.12 -10.38 37.70
N SER A 784 19.03 -10.53 38.46
CA SER A 784 18.16 -11.71 38.46
C SER A 784 17.03 -11.68 37.41
N SER A 785 16.74 -10.54 36.75
CA SER A 785 15.67 -10.44 35.73
C SER A 785 16.09 -10.89 34.33
N VAL A 786 17.38 -11.18 34.14
CA VAL A 786 17.99 -11.56 32.85
C VAL A 786 17.64 -12.99 32.41
N ALA A 787 17.00 -13.80 33.26
CA ALA A 787 16.83 -15.24 33.05
C ALA A 787 15.43 -15.71 32.63
N SER A 788 14.39 -14.86 32.60
CA SER A 788 13.00 -15.32 32.49
C SER A 788 12.22 -14.73 31.31
N VAL A 789 12.78 -14.71 30.11
CA VAL A 789 12.00 -14.71 28.86
C VAL A 789 12.81 -15.51 27.83
N ARG A 790 12.47 -16.79 27.64
CA ARG A 790 13.05 -17.69 26.63
C ARG A 790 11.98 -18.16 25.68
#